data_AF-A0A6M4G3W3-F1
#
_entry.id   AF-A0A6M4G3W3-F1
#
_cell.length_a   1.000
_cell.length_b   1.000
_cell.length_c   1.000
_cell.angle_alpha   90.00
_cell.angle_beta   90.00
_cell.angle_gamma   90.00
#
_symmetry.space_group_name_H-M   'P 1'
#
loop_
_entity.id
_entity.type
_entity.pdbx_description
1 polymer ?
#
loop_
_entity_poly.entity_id
_entity_poly.type
_entity_poly.pdbx_seq_one_letter_code
_entity_poly.pdbx_strand_id
1 'polypeptide(L)'
;MSSLGASAAGTVLDGHAWTPCLKDWGERSISIFSSGELQPATVSHGDVVFLVSPDFDNTAWASLSFDGRPVEMWIGEDGADFSEYEQVFAGSCGALARNGLECTIGLAGPDAKIAKDLLSLTYSGAGALDGDPEIKGAVKPWCSGEAKNISGVLINETYWVYQYHGYGPTVGVQGVYENAWPVAPNASATVDSYGALIGLDLQPGQWAHCPQEGLYRLGGQPSGLITADVIGATVGGSSLLTVGEIVRHLLSTRVDADEIDASTFAPFTQAWSLYVDSQVSVGDQVREAMRQSGGYLLPDQAGRWIAGDFYGEGPAGELRGDRTAEPLVGTYSQLASAPPAYRIKVGHDRSWTVHSDDQISPLLLDITDEEARAAAADAAAKAEAAGQKADTANDKADGATDNVENVRRKLPELVRPLLQEPIERLSALHIQGAAVQAKATVALHEQNLIAIQSLSTRIEDDGALVAEQVTQLTTRVENSEDRIESGFLEINRTIADADEALAESITAQIANFGEDVNASINEERIARATAVDAVARDLDEMSGRVSTLSEDLSGEILDSRQLTIDKDGAMAERVDALGVRIDDEIADRSAAIRTVEEAVADETEARASAIQTLESTYGDRIAAVEIEASTATDALDNLNAQYTVKVQSTLADGTRVLGGFGVANQNGVVDTAFMTDAFRIYTPGVAPRQVFYADGDGVKMTNVEVDKLKAGTIDFEFINRQSLQNASGGYQVLPGGLIIMWGQVRMAINDEQIIPVTFPTPFTTALMSLTATPYIATANNYRDLWIQTTATRSLTGASFYCQAATGNQQRLDGFDWMAFGY
;
A
#
# COMPACT_ATOMS: atom_id res chain seq x y z
N MET A 1 -23.05 37.53 6.31
CA MET A 1 -24.03 37.53 7.42
C MET A 1 -25.42 37.18 6.92
N SER A 2 -26.10 36.27 7.63
CA SER A 2 -27.50 35.93 7.41
C SER A 2 -28.43 37.08 7.82
N SER A 3 -29.43 37.37 6.99
CA SER A 3 -30.55 38.28 7.28
C SER A 3 -31.47 37.77 8.41
N LEU A 4 -31.39 36.48 8.73
CA LEU A 4 -31.94 35.88 9.94
C LEU A 4 -30.84 35.80 11.01
N GLY A 5 -30.92 36.69 12.00
CA GLY A 5 -30.15 36.60 13.25
C GLY A 5 -28.96 37.55 13.40
N ALA A 6 -28.43 38.13 12.32
CA ALA A 6 -27.31 39.07 12.40
C ALA A 6 -27.74 40.50 12.77
N SER A 7 -26.82 41.24 13.39
CA SER A 7 -26.93 42.66 13.70
C SER A 7 -27.17 43.51 12.45
N ALA A 8 -28.11 44.45 12.55
CA ALA A 8 -28.36 45.44 11.51
C ALA A 8 -27.20 46.43 11.29
N ALA A 9 -26.19 46.43 12.16
CA ALA A 9 -25.00 47.27 12.01
C ALA A 9 -24.00 46.73 10.96
N GLY A 10 -24.03 45.42 10.67
CA GLY A 10 -23.04 44.76 9.84
C GLY A 10 -21.63 44.73 10.47
N THR A 11 -20.62 44.46 9.64
CA THR A 11 -19.19 44.53 10.00
C THR A 11 -18.41 45.27 8.91
N VAL A 12 -17.18 45.73 9.22
CA VAL A 12 -16.35 46.52 8.30
C VAL A 12 -14.98 45.86 8.14
N LEU A 13 -14.59 45.60 6.90
CA LEU A 13 -13.26 45.12 6.50
C LEU A 13 -12.73 46.03 5.40
N ASP A 14 -11.46 46.45 5.47
CA ASP A 14 -10.77 47.23 4.43
C ASP A 14 -11.50 48.50 3.95
N GLY A 15 -12.35 49.08 4.81
CA GLY A 15 -13.17 50.24 4.50
C GLY A 15 -14.48 49.93 3.76
N HIS A 16 -14.80 48.65 3.55
CA HIS A 16 -16.05 48.16 2.98
C HIS A 16 -17.01 47.67 4.07
N ALA A 17 -18.27 48.11 4.01
CA ALA A 17 -19.33 47.66 4.90
C ALA A 17 -20.00 46.38 4.37
N TRP A 18 -20.00 45.32 5.18
CA TRP A 18 -20.67 44.07 4.89
C TRP A 18 -22.09 44.11 5.48
N THR A 19 -23.12 44.05 4.63
CA THR A 19 -24.53 44.09 5.06
C THR A 19 -25.14 42.69 5.22
N PRO A 20 -26.07 42.48 6.17
CA PRO A 20 -26.69 41.18 6.42
C PRO A 20 -27.81 40.87 5.40
N CYS A 21 -27.44 40.78 4.11
CA CYS A 21 -28.37 40.56 3.00
C CYS A 21 -28.48 39.10 2.51
N LEU A 22 -27.63 38.17 2.98
CA LEU A 22 -27.74 36.75 2.63
C LEU A 22 -29.00 36.15 3.26
N LYS A 23 -29.74 35.36 2.50
CA LYS A 23 -30.92 34.60 2.95
C LYS A 23 -30.62 33.10 3.03
N ASP A 24 -29.88 32.60 2.05
CA ASP A 24 -29.38 31.23 1.98
C ASP A 24 -27.93 31.28 1.48
N TRP A 25 -27.08 30.42 2.03
CA TRP A 25 -25.65 30.34 1.69
C TRP A 25 -25.32 29.13 0.80
N GLY A 26 -26.32 28.29 0.50
CA GLY A 26 -26.19 27.15 -0.40
C GLY A 26 -25.72 25.87 0.30
N GLU A 27 -26.06 24.73 -0.29
CA GLU A 27 -25.58 23.41 0.17
C GLU A 27 -24.39 22.97 -0.70
N ARG A 28 -23.19 22.88 -0.08
CA ARG A 28 -22.03 22.22 -0.70
C ARG A 28 -22.18 20.71 -0.58
N SER A 29 -22.16 20.00 -1.70
CA SER A 29 -22.13 18.53 -1.74
C SER A 29 -20.87 18.01 -2.42
N ILE A 30 -20.32 16.93 -1.88
CA ILE A 30 -19.15 16.24 -2.39
C ILE A 30 -19.51 14.76 -2.53
N SER A 31 -19.23 14.18 -3.70
CA SER A 31 -19.39 12.75 -3.95
C SER A 31 -18.11 12.19 -4.55
N ILE A 32 -17.48 11.28 -3.80
CA ILE A 32 -16.23 10.57 -4.15
C ILE A 32 -16.41 9.04 -4.19
N PHE A 33 -17.55 8.51 -3.73
CA PHE A 33 -17.75 7.07 -3.57
C PHE A 33 -19.19 6.69 -3.93
N SER A 34 -19.35 5.63 -4.73
CA SER A 34 -20.66 5.14 -5.14
C SER A 34 -20.59 3.64 -5.42
N SER A 35 -21.68 2.92 -5.13
CA SER A 35 -21.82 1.49 -5.44
C SER A 35 -20.66 0.60 -4.95
N GLY A 36 -20.05 0.95 -3.80
CA GLY A 36 -18.94 0.18 -3.23
C GLY A 36 -17.55 0.54 -3.76
N GLU A 37 -17.42 1.50 -4.67
CA GLU A 37 -16.16 1.86 -5.33
C GLU A 37 -15.90 3.37 -5.33
N LEU A 38 -14.62 3.75 -5.32
CA LEU A 38 -14.14 5.12 -5.48
C LEU A 38 -14.47 5.64 -6.89
N GLN A 39 -15.02 6.85 -6.98
CA GLN A 39 -15.44 7.52 -8.21
C GLN A 39 -14.65 8.83 -8.41
N PRO A 40 -14.60 9.38 -9.64
CA PRO A 40 -14.05 10.71 -9.87
C PRO A 40 -14.81 11.74 -9.02
N ALA A 41 -14.07 12.56 -8.27
CA ALA A 41 -14.64 13.47 -7.29
C ALA A 41 -15.55 14.54 -7.94
N THR A 42 -16.83 14.56 -7.57
CA THR A 42 -17.79 15.58 -8.01
C THR A 42 -18.14 16.52 -6.86
N VAL A 43 -18.12 17.82 -7.13
CA VAL A 43 -18.42 18.87 -6.16
C VAL A 43 -19.53 19.76 -6.71
N SER A 44 -20.55 20.01 -5.89
CA SER A 44 -21.47 21.13 -6.05
C SER A 44 -21.21 22.12 -4.93
N HIS A 45 -21.21 23.41 -5.24
CA HIS A 45 -21.08 24.48 -4.25
C HIS A 45 -22.43 25.13 -3.89
N GLY A 46 -23.51 24.71 -4.55
CA GLY A 46 -24.86 25.21 -4.32
C GLY A 46 -25.11 26.63 -4.86
N ASP A 47 -26.31 27.13 -4.55
CA ASP A 47 -26.77 28.46 -4.94
C ASP A 47 -26.84 29.37 -3.70
N VAL A 48 -26.23 30.56 -3.78
CA VAL A 48 -26.35 31.60 -2.76
C VAL A 48 -27.55 32.48 -3.08
N VAL A 49 -28.42 32.70 -2.09
CA VAL A 49 -29.60 33.56 -2.20
C VAL A 49 -29.41 34.79 -1.32
N PHE A 50 -29.58 35.99 -1.87
CA PHE A 50 -29.51 37.25 -1.14
C PHE A 50 -30.63 38.21 -1.52
N LEU A 51 -30.91 39.16 -0.62
CA LEU A 51 -31.96 40.16 -0.78
C LEU A 51 -31.39 41.45 -1.38
N VAL A 52 -32.02 41.95 -2.44
CA VAL A 52 -31.74 43.26 -3.03
C VAL A 52 -32.89 44.22 -2.72
N SER A 53 -32.66 45.14 -1.77
CA SER A 53 -33.65 46.08 -1.24
C SER A 53 -33.01 47.44 -0.89
N PRO A 54 -33.75 48.56 -0.92
CA PRO A 54 -33.27 49.83 -0.36
C PRO A 54 -32.76 49.73 1.09
N ASP A 55 -33.29 48.78 1.87
CA ASP A 55 -32.91 48.54 3.27
C ASP A 55 -31.45 48.10 3.45
N PHE A 56 -30.80 47.59 2.39
CA PHE A 56 -29.41 47.12 2.39
C PHE A 56 -28.47 47.98 1.53
N ASP A 57 -28.95 49.13 1.00
CA ASP A 57 -28.26 50.02 0.04
C ASP A 57 -27.66 49.32 -1.20
N ASN A 58 -28.17 48.13 -1.56
CA ASN A 58 -27.61 47.27 -2.60
C ASN A 58 -28.45 47.23 -3.89
N THR A 59 -29.45 48.11 -4.04
CA THR A 59 -30.38 48.11 -5.19
C THR A 59 -29.71 48.22 -6.57
N ALA A 60 -28.53 48.84 -6.64
CA ALA A 60 -27.74 48.93 -7.86
C ALA A 60 -27.21 47.56 -8.35
N TRP A 61 -27.01 46.58 -7.46
CA TRP A 61 -26.45 45.27 -7.79
C TRP A 61 -27.29 44.51 -8.83
N ALA A 62 -28.61 44.70 -8.82
CA ALA A 62 -29.51 44.09 -9.81
C ALA A 62 -29.31 44.58 -11.26
N SER A 63 -28.41 45.54 -11.50
CA SER A 63 -27.99 46.01 -12.84
C SER A 63 -26.59 45.56 -13.25
N LEU A 64 -25.87 44.82 -12.39
CA LEU A 64 -24.51 44.35 -12.62
C LEU A 64 -24.48 42.93 -13.19
N SER A 65 -23.42 42.62 -13.95
CA SER A 65 -23.15 41.25 -14.43
C SER A 65 -22.24 40.52 -13.44
N PHE A 66 -22.79 39.51 -12.78
CA PHE A 66 -22.10 38.62 -11.84
C PHE A 66 -21.41 37.42 -12.52
N ASP A 67 -21.81 37.08 -13.75
CA ASP A 67 -21.30 35.90 -14.45
C ASP A 67 -19.77 35.91 -14.60
N GLY A 68 -19.12 34.84 -14.14
CA GLY A 68 -17.66 34.68 -14.12
C GLY A 68 -16.91 35.55 -13.11
N ARG A 69 -17.59 36.27 -12.21
CA ARG A 69 -16.93 37.10 -11.19
C ARG A 69 -16.39 36.24 -10.04
N PRO A 70 -15.21 36.57 -9.49
CA PRO A 70 -14.67 35.90 -8.32
C PRO A 70 -15.58 36.14 -7.11
N VAL A 71 -15.73 35.12 -6.27
CA VAL A 71 -16.51 35.16 -5.02
C VAL A 71 -15.73 34.47 -3.92
N GLU A 72 -15.70 35.12 -2.76
CA GLU A 72 -15.17 34.57 -1.52
C GLU A 72 -16.27 34.61 -0.47
N MET A 73 -16.32 33.60 0.40
CA MET A 73 -17.26 33.56 1.52
C MET A 73 -16.50 33.30 2.81
N TRP A 74 -16.93 34.00 3.86
CA TRP A 74 -16.30 34.04 5.17
C TRP A 74 -17.36 33.80 6.24
N ILE A 75 -17.03 33.03 7.27
CA ILE A 75 -17.86 32.75 8.44
C ILE A 75 -17.16 33.22 9.72
N GLY A 76 -17.92 33.72 10.68
CA GLY A 76 -17.38 34.24 11.94
C GLY A 76 -18.50 34.70 12.86
N GLU A 77 -18.14 35.07 14.09
CA GLU A 77 -19.10 35.58 15.08
C GLU A 77 -19.56 37.02 14.73
N ASP A 78 -20.84 37.31 14.95
CA ASP A 78 -21.42 38.61 14.64
C ASP A 78 -20.82 39.70 15.53
N GLY A 79 -20.25 40.73 14.92
CA GLY A 79 -19.54 41.81 15.63
C GLY A 79 -18.11 41.50 16.08
N ALA A 80 -17.59 40.29 15.82
CA ALA A 80 -16.16 40.00 15.98
C ALA A 80 -15.30 40.74 14.92
N ASP A 81 -14.00 40.84 15.17
CA ASP A 81 -13.05 41.40 14.20
C ASP A 81 -12.98 40.48 12.97
N PHE A 82 -12.89 41.04 11.76
CA PHE A 82 -12.87 40.20 10.54
C PHE A 82 -11.62 39.29 10.49
N SER A 83 -10.53 39.62 11.18
CA SER A 83 -9.37 38.72 11.32
C SER A 83 -9.67 37.43 12.10
N GLU A 84 -10.81 37.35 12.80
CA GLU A 84 -11.32 36.13 13.44
C GLU A 84 -12.27 35.33 12.53
N TYR A 85 -12.57 35.82 11.32
CA TYR A 85 -13.43 35.11 10.36
C TYR A 85 -12.61 34.09 9.55
N GLU A 86 -13.18 32.91 9.33
CA GLU A 86 -12.60 31.86 8.51
C GLU A 86 -13.18 31.88 7.09
N GLN A 87 -12.32 31.76 6.07
CA GLN A 87 -12.74 31.61 4.69
C GLN A 87 -13.29 30.19 4.46
N VAL A 88 -14.53 30.08 3.98
CA VAL A 88 -15.22 28.79 3.74
C VAL A 88 -15.38 28.45 2.26
N PHE A 89 -15.19 29.43 1.37
CA PHE A 89 -15.21 29.24 -0.08
C PHE A 89 -14.39 30.33 -0.79
N ALA A 90 -13.68 29.92 -1.83
CA ALA A 90 -13.14 30.78 -2.87
C ALA A 90 -13.47 30.16 -4.24
N GLY A 91 -13.85 30.99 -5.20
CA GLY A 91 -14.18 30.54 -6.54
C GLY A 91 -14.78 31.66 -7.39
N SER A 92 -15.78 31.31 -8.17
CA SER A 92 -16.52 32.22 -9.06
C SER A 92 -18.03 32.02 -8.92
N CYS A 93 -18.83 32.89 -9.54
CA CYS A 93 -20.27 32.72 -9.62
C CYS A 93 -20.80 32.80 -11.05
N GLY A 94 -21.96 32.17 -11.28
CA GLY A 94 -22.71 32.27 -12.52
C GLY A 94 -23.56 33.55 -12.61
N ALA A 95 -24.33 33.65 -13.69
CA ALA A 95 -25.25 34.75 -13.92
C ALA A 95 -26.29 34.94 -12.79
N LEU A 96 -26.61 36.21 -12.48
CA LEU A 96 -27.60 36.60 -11.49
C LEU A 96 -29.02 36.24 -11.93
N ALA A 97 -29.65 35.26 -11.27
CA ALA A 97 -31.08 35.02 -11.38
C ALA A 97 -31.84 35.89 -10.36
N ARG A 98 -33.07 36.31 -10.69
CA ARG A 98 -33.85 37.21 -9.82
C ARG A 98 -35.35 36.87 -9.79
N ASN A 99 -35.90 36.81 -8.59
CA ASN A 99 -37.32 36.66 -8.31
C ASN A 99 -37.78 37.73 -7.29
N GLY A 100 -38.23 38.88 -7.79
CA GLY A 100 -38.66 40.00 -6.94
C GLY A 100 -37.50 40.68 -6.21
N LEU A 101 -37.45 40.56 -4.88
CA LEU A 101 -36.33 41.04 -4.04
C LEU A 101 -35.26 39.97 -3.83
N GLU A 102 -35.54 38.70 -4.13
CA GLU A 102 -34.57 37.61 -4.00
C GLU A 102 -33.74 37.49 -5.27
N CYS A 103 -32.43 37.51 -5.08
CA CYS A 103 -31.42 37.29 -6.11
C CYS A 103 -30.68 35.99 -5.78
N THR A 104 -30.39 35.19 -6.80
CA THR A 104 -29.71 33.91 -6.69
C THR A 104 -28.50 33.90 -7.61
N ILE A 105 -27.35 33.44 -7.09
CA ILE A 105 -26.15 33.17 -7.88
C ILE A 105 -25.71 31.73 -7.61
N GLY A 106 -25.49 30.95 -8.66
CA GLY A 106 -24.86 29.64 -8.53
C GLY A 106 -23.36 29.80 -8.28
N LEU A 107 -22.83 29.10 -7.28
CA LEU A 107 -21.40 29.08 -7.01
C LEU A 107 -20.70 28.06 -7.91
N ALA A 108 -19.61 28.49 -8.54
CA ALA A 108 -18.73 27.66 -9.32
C ALA A 108 -17.34 27.69 -8.69
N GLY A 109 -16.91 26.55 -8.13
CA GLY A 109 -15.57 26.40 -7.58
C GLY A 109 -14.46 26.55 -8.63
N PRO A 110 -13.18 26.43 -8.23
CA PRO A 110 -12.05 26.43 -9.16
C PRO A 110 -12.14 25.32 -10.21
N ASP A 111 -13.02 24.32 -10.04
CA ASP A 111 -13.43 23.32 -11.02
C ASP A 111 -13.69 23.91 -12.42
N ALA A 112 -14.23 25.14 -12.52
CA ALA A 112 -14.48 25.81 -13.79
C ALA A 112 -13.19 26.16 -14.58
N LYS A 113 -12.03 26.28 -13.91
CA LYS A 113 -10.72 26.48 -14.54
C LYS A 113 -10.21 25.19 -15.20
N ILE A 114 -10.41 24.04 -14.55
CA ILE A 114 -9.97 22.72 -15.04
C ILE A 114 -11.01 22.05 -15.95
N ALA A 115 -12.27 22.50 -15.95
CA ALA A 115 -13.31 22.14 -16.93
C ALA A 115 -13.06 22.80 -18.30
N LYS A 116 -11.87 22.56 -18.85
CA LYS A 116 -11.37 23.05 -20.13
C LYS A 116 -10.62 21.92 -20.83
N ASP A 117 -10.70 21.93 -22.15
CA ASP A 117 -9.83 21.25 -23.10
C ASP A 117 -8.37 21.17 -22.62
N LEU A 118 -7.72 20.01 -22.75
CA LEU A 118 -6.29 19.84 -22.50
C LEU A 118 -5.48 20.33 -23.72
N LEU A 119 -5.88 19.93 -24.92
CA LEU A 119 -5.13 20.20 -26.14
C LEU A 119 -5.46 21.62 -26.64
N SER A 120 -4.48 22.51 -26.58
CA SER A 120 -4.61 23.93 -26.95
C SER A 120 -3.90 24.31 -28.27
N LEU A 121 -3.14 23.39 -28.86
CA LEU A 121 -2.39 23.60 -30.10
C LEU A 121 -2.95 22.74 -31.24
N THR A 122 -2.95 23.27 -32.46
CA THR A 122 -3.38 22.59 -33.68
C THR A 122 -2.32 22.69 -34.78
N TYR A 123 -2.33 21.74 -35.72
CA TYR A 123 -1.49 21.78 -36.91
C TYR A 123 -1.99 22.82 -37.91
N SER A 124 -1.11 23.69 -38.42
CA SER A 124 -1.49 24.76 -39.36
C SER A 124 -1.48 24.30 -40.83
N GLY A 125 -0.89 23.13 -41.11
CA GLY A 125 -0.72 22.57 -42.47
C GLY A 125 0.38 23.25 -43.27
N ALA A 126 1.36 23.85 -42.60
CA ALA A 126 2.46 24.63 -43.21
C ALA A 126 3.73 23.80 -43.49
N GLY A 127 3.70 22.49 -43.19
CA GLY A 127 4.87 21.61 -43.15
C GLY A 127 5.66 21.71 -41.84
N ALA A 128 6.73 20.92 -41.75
CA ALA A 128 7.57 20.81 -40.56
C ALA A 128 6.75 20.49 -39.28
N LEU A 129 7.03 21.16 -38.16
CA LEU A 129 6.30 21.01 -36.90
C LEU A 129 4.79 21.31 -36.97
N ASP A 130 4.34 21.95 -38.04
CA ASP A 130 2.94 22.30 -38.27
C ASP A 130 2.20 21.34 -39.21
N GLY A 131 2.85 20.25 -39.61
CA GLY A 131 2.26 19.14 -40.34
C GLY A 131 2.08 19.40 -41.84
N ASP A 132 2.08 18.32 -42.61
CA ASP A 132 1.64 18.34 -44.00
C ASP A 132 0.16 18.83 -44.11
N PRO A 133 -0.26 19.42 -45.25
CA PRO A 133 -1.56 20.09 -45.39
C PRO A 133 -2.79 19.24 -45.00
N GLU A 134 -2.68 17.92 -45.11
CA GLU A 134 -3.70 16.90 -44.86
C GLU A 134 -4.17 16.87 -43.39
N ILE A 135 -3.27 17.14 -42.43
CA ILE A 135 -3.61 17.11 -40.98
C ILE A 135 -3.99 18.49 -40.42
N LYS A 136 -4.19 19.49 -41.28
CA LYS A 136 -4.52 20.86 -40.87
C LYS A 136 -5.79 20.93 -40.01
N GLY A 137 -5.66 21.56 -38.84
CA GLY A 137 -6.73 21.72 -37.86
C GLY A 137 -6.88 20.54 -36.89
N ALA A 138 -6.17 19.43 -37.09
CA ALA A 138 -6.04 18.42 -36.05
C ALA A 138 -5.26 18.98 -34.85
N VAL A 139 -5.57 18.49 -33.65
CA VAL A 139 -4.90 18.89 -32.40
C VAL A 139 -3.51 18.23 -32.30
N LYS A 140 -2.54 18.93 -31.73
CA LYS A 140 -1.22 18.34 -31.44
C LYS A 140 -1.34 17.43 -30.21
N PRO A 141 -0.72 16.23 -30.20
CA PRO A 141 -0.91 15.23 -29.15
C PRO A 141 -0.23 15.62 -27.84
N TRP A 142 -0.74 15.09 -26.74
CA TRP A 142 -0.17 15.21 -25.39
C TRP A 142 0.34 13.85 -24.92
N CYS A 143 1.45 13.86 -24.18
CA CYS A 143 2.06 12.68 -23.59
C CYS A 143 2.68 13.03 -22.24
N SER A 144 2.43 12.24 -21.20
CA SER A 144 3.07 12.34 -19.88
C SER A 144 3.23 10.95 -19.29
N GLY A 145 4.22 10.76 -18.43
CA GLY A 145 4.59 9.43 -17.95
C GLY A 145 5.24 8.56 -19.03
N GLU A 146 5.39 7.27 -18.71
CA GLU A 146 5.82 6.25 -19.64
C GLU A 146 4.59 5.65 -20.35
N ALA A 147 4.39 6.04 -21.60
CA ALA A 147 3.26 5.61 -22.42
C ALA A 147 3.71 4.53 -23.41
N LYS A 148 3.16 3.32 -23.24
CA LYS A 148 3.50 2.13 -24.03
C LYS A 148 2.65 2.00 -25.28
N ASN A 149 3.25 1.62 -26.41
CA ASN A 149 2.57 1.41 -27.69
C ASN A 149 1.62 2.58 -28.09
N ILE A 150 2.07 3.83 -28.00
CA ILE A 150 1.33 4.98 -28.56
C ILE A 150 1.44 4.96 -30.09
N SER A 151 0.43 5.46 -30.82
CA SER A 151 0.55 5.74 -32.26
C SER A 151 0.69 7.24 -32.45
N GLY A 152 1.89 7.70 -32.80
CA GLY A 152 2.15 9.11 -33.05
C GLY A 152 1.36 9.66 -34.24
N VAL A 153 1.09 10.96 -34.24
CA VAL A 153 0.48 11.65 -35.39
C VAL A 153 1.53 11.79 -36.49
N LEU A 154 1.28 11.24 -37.67
CA LEU A 154 2.15 11.40 -38.83
C LEU A 154 2.11 12.86 -39.31
N ILE A 155 3.18 13.62 -39.07
CA ILE A 155 3.27 15.04 -39.41
C ILE A 155 3.99 15.29 -40.75
N ASN A 156 4.77 14.32 -41.23
CA ASN A 156 5.36 14.40 -42.56
C ASN A 156 5.47 13.02 -43.23
N GLU A 157 4.75 12.84 -44.34
CA GLU A 157 4.71 11.56 -45.07
C GLU A 157 5.99 11.31 -45.90
N THR A 158 6.67 12.37 -46.33
CA THR A 158 7.89 12.25 -47.16
C THR A 158 9.06 11.64 -46.37
N TYR A 159 9.19 12.01 -45.10
CA TYR A 159 10.27 11.57 -44.22
C TYR A 159 9.83 10.59 -43.13
N TRP A 160 8.53 10.25 -43.06
CA TRP A 160 7.91 9.41 -42.03
C TRP A 160 8.21 9.91 -40.61
N VAL A 161 7.91 11.20 -40.40
CA VAL A 161 8.07 11.87 -39.09
C VAL A 161 6.74 11.88 -38.34
N TYR A 162 6.77 11.35 -37.12
CA TYR A 162 5.63 11.24 -36.22
C TYR A 162 5.84 12.13 -35.00
N GLN A 163 4.80 12.84 -34.57
CA GLN A 163 4.77 13.59 -33.31
C GLN A 163 3.95 12.83 -32.25
N TYR A 164 4.51 12.64 -31.06
CA TYR A 164 3.83 12.08 -29.90
C TYR A 164 3.61 13.12 -28.79
N HIS A 165 4.30 14.25 -28.83
CA HIS A 165 4.06 15.35 -27.90
C HIS A 165 4.26 16.71 -28.58
N GLY A 166 3.28 17.61 -28.44
CA GLY A 166 3.30 18.95 -29.05
C GLY A 166 3.55 20.12 -28.11
N TYR A 167 3.78 19.89 -26.80
CA TYR A 167 3.71 20.94 -25.77
C TYR A 167 5.05 21.25 -25.06
N GLY A 168 6.16 20.71 -25.55
CA GLY A 168 7.50 21.03 -25.06
C GLY A 168 8.46 19.84 -25.09
N PRO A 169 9.57 19.94 -24.34
CA PRO A 169 10.57 18.88 -24.24
C PRO A 169 10.04 17.63 -23.54
N THR A 170 10.44 16.48 -24.06
CA THR A 170 10.17 15.15 -23.53
C THR A 170 11.47 14.45 -23.14
N VAL A 171 11.39 13.31 -22.45
CA VAL A 171 12.56 12.44 -22.22
C VAL A 171 12.97 11.74 -23.52
N GLY A 172 12.00 11.28 -24.30
CA GLY A 172 12.25 10.70 -25.62
C GLY A 172 11.48 9.40 -25.89
N VAL A 173 11.92 8.68 -26.92
CA VAL A 173 11.34 7.41 -27.36
C VAL A 173 12.28 6.29 -26.92
N GLN A 174 11.72 5.28 -26.26
CA GLN A 174 12.43 4.09 -25.78
C GLN A 174 12.48 2.98 -26.83
N GLY A 175 11.42 2.85 -27.62
CA GLY A 175 11.31 1.88 -28.71
C GLY A 175 10.32 2.33 -29.77
N VAL A 176 10.54 1.91 -31.01
CA VAL A 176 9.58 2.06 -32.12
C VAL A 176 9.32 0.69 -32.70
N TYR A 177 8.05 0.38 -32.91
CA TYR A 177 7.56 -0.93 -33.34
C TYR A 177 6.75 -0.80 -34.63
N GLU A 178 6.83 -1.83 -35.45
CA GLU A 178 6.01 -2.03 -36.63
C GLU A 178 5.30 -3.38 -36.49
N ASN A 179 3.97 -3.36 -36.52
CA ASN A 179 3.12 -4.51 -36.20
C ASN A 179 3.52 -5.22 -34.89
N ALA A 180 3.67 -4.44 -33.81
CA ALA A 180 4.19 -4.84 -32.49
C ALA A 180 5.63 -5.43 -32.46
N TRP A 181 6.36 -5.50 -33.58
CA TRP A 181 7.75 -5.95 -33.64
C TRP A 181 8.73 -4.76 -33.63
N PRO A 182 9.82 -4.77 -32.84
CA PRO A 182 10.75 -3.64 -32.78
C PRO A 182 11.44 -3.38 -34.12
N VAL A 183 11.36 -2.14 -34.63
CA VAL A 183 11.99 -1.70 -35.89
C VAL A 183 13.51 -1.79 -35.79
N ALA A 184 14.07 -1.34 -34.67
CA ALA A 184 15.49 -1.46 -34.33
C ALA A 184 15.65 -1.47 -32.81
N PRO A 185 16.68 -2.14 -32.25
CA PRO A 185 16.86 -2.26 -30.80
C PRO A 185 17.19 -0.94 -30.09
N ASN A 186 17.64 0.09 -30.81
CA ASN A 186 17.95 1.41 -30.28
C ASN A 186 17.74 2.48 -31.36
N ALA A 187 17.59 3.74 -30.96
CA ALA A 187 17.65 4.88 -31.86
C ALA A 187 19.02 4.96 -32.56
N SER A 188 19.02 5.26 -33.85
CA SER A 188 20.24 5.53 -34.63
C SER A 188 20.82 6.93 -34.36
N ALA A 189 19.98 7.87 -33.92
CA ALA A 189 20.40 9.19 -33.45
C ALA A 189 19.33 9.84 -32.55
N THR A 190 19.80 10.72 -31.67
CA THR A 190 18.99 11.69 -30.92
C THR A 190 19.39 13.09 -31.39
N VAL A 191 18.43 13.96 -31.69
CA VAL A 191 18.68 15.32 -32.21
C VAL A 191 17.79 16.37 -31.55
N ASP A 192 18.17 17.64 -31.63
CA ASP A 192 17.48 18.75 -30.93
C ASP A 192 16.50 19.56 -31.80
N SER A 193 16.28 19.20 -33.08
CA SER A 193 15.27 19.86 -33.93
C SER A 193 14.79 19.01 -35.11
N TYR A 194 13.60 19.32 -35.62
CA TYR A 194 12.99 18.75 -36.83
C TYR A 194 13.92 18.85 -38.03
N GLY A 195 14.58 20.00 -38.22
CA GLY A 195 15.51 20.24 -39.33
C GLY A 195 16.72 19.30 -39.29
N ALA A 196 17.24 19.00 -38.10
CA ALA A 196 18.28 17.99 -37.93
C ALA A 196 17.72 16.57 -38.15
N LEU A 197 16.50 16.28 -37.68
CA LEU A 197 15.85 14.97 -37.80
C LEU A 197 15.59 14.56 -39.26
N ILE A 198 15.11 15.47 -40.11
CA ILE A 198 14.93 15.21 -41.55
C ILE A 198 16.26 15.20 -42.33
N GLY A 199 17.31 15.84 -41.79
CA GLY A 199 18.64 15.87 -42.38
C GLY A 199 19.44 14.56 -42.22
N LEU A 200 18.96 13.61 -41.41
CA LEU A 200 19.61 12.31 -41.22
C LEU A 200 19.42 11.39 -42.44
N ASP A 201 20.50 10.72 -42.84
CA ASP A 201 20.52 9.64 -43.83
C ASP A 201 20.20 8.29 -43.15
N LEU A 202 18.93 8.12 -42.75
CA LEU A 202 18.42 6.89 -42.16
C LEU A 202 18.05 5.88 -43.25
N GLN A 203 18.48 4.63 -43.08
CA GLN A 203 18.14 3.51 -43.96
C GLN A 203 16.88 2.77 -43.45
N PRO A 204 16.18 1.99 -44.30
CA PRO A 204 15.08 1.14 -43.86
C PRO A 204 15.50 0.20 -42.72
N GLY A 205 14.65 0.06 -41.70
CA GLY A 205 15.00 -0.64 -40.46
C GLY A 205 15.79 0.20 -39.45
N GLN A 206 15.92 1.52 -39.65
CA GLN A 206 16.45 2.47 -38.68
C GLN A 206 15.39 3.48 -38.25
N TRP A 207 15.53 4.01 -37.04
CA TRP A 207 14.72 5.12 -36.53
C TRP A 207 15.58 6.10 -35.72
N ALA A 208 15.14 7.36 -35.64
CA ALA A 208 15.76 8.40 -34.82
C ALA A 208 14.69 9.27 -34.15
N HIS A 209 15.06 10.07 -33.16
CA HIS A 209 14.08 10.87 -32.41
C HIS A 209 14.59 12.27 -32.02
N CYS A 210 13.64 13.18 -31.81
CA CYS A 210 13.87 14.52 -31.29
C CYS A 210 13.04 14.73 -30.01
N PRO A 211 13.63 14.53 -28.82
CA PRO A 211 12.93 14.73 -27.54
C PRO A 211 12.44 16.16 -27.32
N GLN A 212 13.20 17.16 -27.79
CA GLN A 212 12.88 18.59 -27.60
C GLN A 212 11.57 19.02 -28.26
N GLU A 213 11.15 18.32 -29.32
CA GLU A 213 9.95 18.63 -30.11
C GLU A 213 8.93 17.47 -30.12
N GLY A 214 9.18 16.43 -29.31
CA GLY A 214 8.29 15.27 -29.17
C GLY A 214 8.12 14.45 -30.46
N LEU A 215 9.20 14.23 -31.21
CA LEU A 215 9.18 13.58 -32.53
C LEU A 215 9.96 12.25 -32.58
N TYR A 216 9.56 11.35 -33.47
CA TYR A 216 10.42 10.29 -34.02
C TYR A 216 10.27 10.16 -35.54
N ARG A 217 11.26 9.53 -36.18
CA ARG A 217 11.37 9.39 -37.63
C ARG A 217 11.80 7.96 -38.00
N LEU A 218 11.19 7.40 -39.04
CA LEU A 218 11.61 6.15 -39.68
C LEU A 218 12.56 6.39 -40.87
N GLY A 219 13.47 5.45 -41.11
CA GLY A 219 14.39 5.46 -42.27
C GLY A 219 13.83 4.82 -43.55
N GLY A 220 12.57 4.37 -43.53
CA GLY A 220 11.90 3.78 -44.69
C GLY A 220 10.39 3.90 -44.57
N GLN A 221 9.69 3.64 -45.67
CA GLN A 221 8.23 3.58 -45.68
C GLN A 221 7.75 2.40 -44.80
N PRO A 222 6.82 2.63 -43.85
CA PRO A 222 6.21 1.55 -43.08
C PRO A 222 5.28 0.71 -43.96
N SER A 223 5.30 -0.59 -43.71
CA SER A 223 4.43 -1.62 -44.27
C SER A 223 3.22 -1.93 -43.40
N GLY A 224 3.25 -1.55 -42.11
CA GLY A 224 2.20 -1.85 -41.13
C GLY A 224 1.93 -0.73 -40.11
N LEU A 225 1.24 -1.09 -39.02
CA LEU A 225 0.91 -0.17 -37.94
C LEU A 225 2.18 0.19 -37.16
N ILE A 226 2.43 1.49 -36.99
CA ILE A 226 3.56 2.00 -36.22
C ILE A 226 3.09 2.39 -34.82
N THR A 227 3.77 1.86 -33.81
CA THR A 227 3.64 2.27 -32.41
C THR A 227 5.00 2.64 -31.82
N ALA A 228 5.01 3.34 -30.70
CA ALA A 228 6.21 3.70 -29.97
C ALA A 228 6.00 3.57 -28.46
N ASP A 229 7.07 3.24 -27.76
CA ASP A 229 7.19 3.40 -26.31
C ASP A 229 7.86 4.74 -26.05
N VAL A 230 7.20 5.63 -25.31
CA VAL A 230 7.68 7.00 -25.12
C VAL A 230 7.61 7.40 -23.65
N ILE A 231 8.56 8.25 -23.22
CA ILE A 231 8.48 8.95 -21.93
C ILE A 231 8.24 10.42 -22.25
N GLY A 232 7.06 10.91 -21.85
CA GLY A 232 6.48 12.16 -22.31
C GLY A 232 7.07 13.43 -21.69
N ALA A 233 6.20 14.40 -21.42
CA ALA A 233 6.55 15.75 -20.97
C ALA A 233 7.55 15.80 -19.80
N THR A 234 8.45 16.76 -19.86
CA THR A 234 9.40 17.09 -18.79
C THR A 234 9.15 18.50 -18.26
N VAL A 235 9.41 18.73 -16.97
CA VAL A 235 9.32 20.05 -16.34
C VAL A 235 10.66 20.36 -15.68
N GLY A 236 11.29 21.48 -16.06
CA GLY A 236 12.63 21.84 -15.58
C GLY A 236 13.74 20.86 -15.98
N GLY A 237 13.49 19.99 -16.98
CA GLY A 237 14.38 18.90 -17.37
C GLY A 237 14.17 17.59 -16.59
N SER A 238 13.24 17.54 -15.63
CA SER A 238 12.88 16.33 -14.90
C SER A 238 11.73 15.59 -15.60
N SER A 239 11.82 14.26 -15.66
CA SER A 239 10.77 13.35 -16.11
C SER A 239 9.58 13.33 -15.15
N LEU A 240 8.36 13.43 -15.68
CA LEU A 240 7.13 13.23 -14.89
C LEU A 240 6.72 11.76 -15.03
N LEU A 241 6.83 10.97 -13.96
CA LEU A 241 6.57 9.52 -14.01
C LEU A 241 5.45 9.08 -13.05
N THR A 242 5.21 9.84 -11.99
CA THR A 242 4.23 9.51 -10.94
C THR A 242 2.90 10.24 -11.13
N VAL A 243 1.82 9.68 -10.59
CA VAL A 243 0.49 10.32 -10.56
C VAL A 243 0.57 11.74 -9.98
N GLY A 244 1.24 11.91 -8.84
CA GLY A 244 1.37 13.20 -8.17
C GLY A 244 2.18 14.25 -8.96
N GLU A 245 3.13 13.84 -9.79
CA GLU A 245 3.85 14.74 -10.72
C GLU A 245 3.00 15.11 -11.93
N ILE A 246 2.40 14.12 -12.58
CA ILE A 246 1.67 14.32 -13.84
C ILE A 246 0.39 15.11 -13.57
N VAL A 247 -0.35 14.82 -12.49
CA VAL A 247 -1.55 15.58 -12.12
C VAL A 247 -1.22 17.05 -11.85
N ARG A 248 -0.15 17.35 -11.10
CA ARG A 248 0.29 18.74 -10.88
C ARG A 248 0.66 19.44 -12.18
N HIS A 249 1.33 18.75 -13.10
CA HIS A 249 1.65 19.32 -14.41
C HIS A 249 0.40 19.61 -15.24
N LEU A 250 -0.56 18.68 -15.30
CA LEU A 250 -1.84 18.88 -15.98
C LEU A 250 -2.62 20.06 -15.37
N LEU A 251 -2.68 20.18 -14.03
CA LEU A 251 -3.29 21.31 -13.34
C LEU A 251 -2.60 22.64 -13.72
N SER A 252 -1.27 22.68 -13.77
CA SER A 252 -0.50 23.89 -14.13
C SER A 252 -0.76 24.42 -15.56
N THR A 253 -1.47 23.68 -16.40
CA THR A 253 -1.96 24.19 -17.71
C THR A 253 -3.19 25.09 -17.60
N ARG A 254 -3.83 25.15 -16.42
CA ARG A 254 -5.13 25.81 -16.19
C ARG A 254 -5.22 26.66 -14.92
N VAL A 255 -4.37 26.40 -13.92
CA VAL A 255 -4.33 27.14 -12.64
C VAL A 255 -2.91 27.57 -12.31
N ASP A 256 -2.77 28.64 -11.53
CA ASP A 256 -1.46 29.14 -11.09
C ASP A 256 -0.86 28.25 -9.99
N ALA A 257 0.46 28.36 -9.76
CA ALA A 257 1.19 27.43 -8.89
C ALA A 257 0.84 27.56 -7.39
N ASP A 258 0.32 28.71 -6.96
CA ASP A 258 -0.21 28.98 -5.62
C ASP A 258 -1.65 28.43 -5.43
N GLU A 259 -2.36 28.15 -6.53
CA GLU A 259 -3.65 27.44 -6.52
C GLU A 259 -3.49 25.91 -6.38
N ILE A 260 -2.28 25.40 -6.14
CA ILE A 260 -2.00 23.96 -5.98
C ILE A 260 -1.25 23.76 -4.66
N ASP A 261 -1.83 23.02 -3.71
CA ASP A 261 -1.06 22.59 -2.53
C ASP A 261 -0.19 21.39 -2.89
N ALA A 262 0.99 21.69 -3.46
CA ALA A 262 1.92 20.70 -3.97
C ALA A 262 2.36 19.65 -2.94
N SER A 263 2.25 19.94 -1.63
CA SER A 263 2.60 18.98 -0.57
C SER A 263 1.67 17.77 -0.54
N THR A 264 0.39 17.98 -0.86
CA THR A 264 -0.66 16.95 -0.82
C THR A 264 -0.52 15.90 -1.93
N PHE A 265 0.21 16.21 -3.00
CA PHE A 265 0.45 15.30 -4.13
C PHE A 265 1.68 14.39 -3.92
N ALA A 266 2.54 14.70 -2.96
CA ALA A 266 3.78 13.94 -2.72
C ALA A 266 3.60 12.45 -2.37
N PRO A 267 2.51 12.01 -1.68
CA PRO A 267 2.26 10.59 -1.43
C PRO A 267 1.94 9.76 -2.67
N PHE A 268 1.52 10.39 -3.78
CA PHE A 268 1.02 9.71 -4.98
C PHE A 268 2.15 9.32 -5.94
N THR A 269 2.99 8.40 -5.49
CA THR A 269 4.21 7.93 -6.16
C THR A 269 3.99 6.78 -7.16
N GLN A 270 2.75 6.33 -7.34
CA GLN A 270 2.42 5.27 -8.31
C GLN A 270 2.77 5.71 -9.73
N ALA A 271 3.33 4.81 -10.53
CA ALA A 271 3.61 5.07 -11.94
C ALA A 271 2.30 5.29 -12.72
N TRP A 272 2.29 6.30 -13.59
CA TRP A 272 1.12 6.61 -14.42
C TRP A 272 1.55 7.20 -15.75
N SER A 273 0.66 7.13 -16.75
CA SER A 273 0.87 7.82 -18.01
C SER A 273 -0.45 8.27 -18.62
N LEU A 274 -0.34 9.25 -19.53
CA LEU A 274 -1.43 9.78 -20.33
C LEU A 274 -0.91 10.04 -21.73
N TYR A 275 -1.53 9.40 -22.73
CA TYR A 275 -1.36 9.74 -24.14
C TYR A 275 -2.73 10.09 -24.74
N VAL A 276 -2.84 11.25 -25.37
CA VAL A 276 -4.06 11.67 -26.09
C VAL A 276 -3.71 12.43 -27.36
N ASP A 277 -4.36 12.04 -28.45
CA ASP A 277 -4.30 12.60 -29.80
C ASP A 277 -5.58 13.36 -30.20
N SER A 278 -6.55 13.38 -29.29
CA SER A 278 -7.92 13.86 -29.47
C SER A 278 -8.37 14.60 -28.19
N GLN A 279 -9.36 15.48 -28.32
CA GLN A 279 -9.65 16.44 -27.25
C GLN A 279 -10.22 15.77 -25.99
N VAL A 280 -9.67 16.14 -24.83
CA VAL A 280 -10.13 15.70 -23.50
C VAL A 280 -10.18 16.89 -22.53
N SER A 281 -11.02 16.82 -21.50
CA SER A 281 -11.07 17.78 -20.39
C SER A 281 -9.90 17.54 -19.43
N VAL A 282 -9.14 18.59 -19.07
CA VAL A 282 -8.08 18.51 -18.04
C VAL A 282 -8.66 17.95 -16.74
N GLY A 283 -9.81 18.49 -16.32
CA GLY A 283 -10.48 18.14 -15.08
C GLY A 283 -10.95 16.69 -15.01
N ASP A 284 -11.20 16.05 -16.14
CA ASP A 284 -11.60 14.64 -16.17
C ASP A 284 -10.37 13.75 -16.04
N GLN A 285 -9.29 14.08 -16.75
CA GLN A 285 -8.04 13.33 -16.68
C GLN A 285 -7.39 13.38 -15.29
N VAL A 286 -7.34 14.55 -14.64
CA VAL A 286 -6.74 14.66 -13.31
C VAL A 286 -7.55 13.93 -12.23
N ARG A 287 -8.88 13.95 -12.30
CA ARG A 287 -9.72 13.23 -11.35
C ARG A 287 -9.68 11.72 -11.56
N GLU A 288 -9.61 11.26 -12.81
CA GLU A 288 -9.47 9.85 -13.14
C GLU A 288 -8.07 9.31 -12.75
N ALA A 289 -7.01 10.09 -12.95
CA ALA A 289 -5.66 9.75 -12.47
C ALA A 289 -5.63 9.55 -10.95
N MET A 290 -6.24 10.47 -10.19
CA MET A 290 -6.35 10.34 -8.74
C MET A 290 -7.21 9.14 -8.33
N ARG A 291 -8.36 8.91 -9.00
CA ARG A 291 -9.19 7.72 -8.73
C ARG A 291 -8.42 6.41 -8.94
N GLN A 292 -7.58 6.34 -9.98
CA GLN A 292 -6.73 5.18 -10.27
C GLN A 292 -5.62 4.96 -9.22
N SER A 293 -5.14 6.01 -8.56
CA SER A 293 -4.18 5.90 -7.45
C SER A 293 -4.81 5.65 -6.08
N GLY A 294 -6.14 5.56 -6.00
CA GLY A 294 -6.87 5.43 -4.73
C GLY A 294 -7.07 6.76 -4.00
N GLY A 295 -6.81 7.90 -4.65
CA GLY A 295 -7.03 9.22 -4.10
C GLY A 295 -8.21 9.98 -4.74
N TYR A 296 -8.45 11.18 -4.23
CA TYR A 296 -9.42 12.13 -4.76
C TYR A 296 -8.79 13.52 -4.92
N LEU A 297 -9.30 14.29 -5.87
CA LEU A 297 -8.92 15.68 -6.11
C LEU A 297 -10.07 16.60 -5.72
N LEU A 298 -9.84 17.52 -4.80
CA LEU A 298 -10.83 18.50 -4.35
C LEU A 298 -10.15 19.88 -4.15
N PRO A 299 -10.90 20.99 -4.22
CA PRO A 299 -10.41 22.27 -3.73
C PRO A 299 -10.62 22.41 -2.22
N ASP A 300 -9.63 23.00 -1.54
CA ASP A 300 -9.74 23.48 -0.17
C ASP A 300 -10.63 24.74 -0.08
N GLN A 301 -10.81 25.27 1.13
CA GLN A 301 -11.66 26.44 1.38
C GLN A 301 -11.10 27.76 0.83
N ALA A 302 -9.79 27.82 0.55
CA ALA A 302 -9.13 28.93 -0.13
C ALA A 302 -9.09 28.72 -1.67
N GLY A 303 -9.71 27.66 -2.19
CA GLY A 303 -9.77 27.35 -3.62
C GLY A 303 -8.53 26.65 -4.18
N ARG A 304 -7.59 26.24 -3.33
CA ARG A 304 -6.36 25.54 -3.76
C ARG A 304 -6.65 24.05 -3.96
N TRP A 305 -6.11 23.47 -5.03
CA TRP A 305 -6.24 22.05 -5.32
C TRP A 305 -5.43 21.20 -4.33
N ILE A 306 -6.13 20.29 -3.65
CA ILE A 306 -5.58 19.31 -2.73
C ILE A 306 -5.85 17.88 -3.23
N ALA A 307 -4.87 17.01 -3.09
CA ALA A 307 -5.01 15.57 -3.26
C ALA A 307 -5.19 14.89 -1.90
N GLY A 308 -6.23 14.07 -1.75
CA GLY A 308 -6.46 13.27 -0.55
C GLY A 308 -6.38 11.77 -0.85
N ASP A 309 -5.76 11.00 0.04
CA ASP A 309 -5.76 9.54 -0.01
C ASP A 309 -7.08 9.02 0.61
N PHE A 310 -7.83 8.20 -0.12
CA PHE A 310 -9.08 7.63 0.38
C PHE A 310 -8.86 6.47 1.37
N TYR A 311 -7.71 5.80 1.28
CA TYR A 311 -7.33 4.66 2.11
C TYR A 311 -6.31 5.02 3.20
N GLY A 312 -5.82 6.27 3.20
CA GLY A 312 -4.84 6.76 4.16
C GLY A 312 -5.38 6.83 5.58
N GLU A 313 -4.51 6.53 6.56
CA GLU A 313 -4.84 6.69 7.97
C GLU A 313 -4.79 8.18 8.37
N GLY A 314 -5.85 8.65 9.03
CA GLY A 314 -5.97 10.02 9.54
C GLY A 314 -6.50 10.04 10.98
N PRO A 315 -6.36 11.18 11.69
CA PRO A 315 -6.95 11.33 13.01
C PRO A 315 -8.48 11.16 12.92
N ALA A 316 -9.03 10.28 13.75
CA ALA A 316 -10.46 9.97 13.73
C ALA A 316 -11.29 11.19 14.20
N GLY A 317 -11.99 11.83 13.26
CA GLY A 317 -13.04 12.80 13.56
C GLY A 317 -14.31 12.10 14.04
N GLU A 318 -14.94 12.60 15.11
CA GLU A 318 -16.14 12.00 15.68
C GLU A 318 -17.42 12.69 15.18
N LEU A 319 -18.10 12.09 14.19
CA LEU A 319 -19.41 12.56 13.73
C LEU A 319 -20.54 11.98 14.58
N ARG A 320 -21.09 12.78 15.50
CA ARG A 320 -22.17 12.33 16.39
C ARG A 320 -23.57 12.68 15.87
N GLY A 321 -24.41 11.65 15.71
CA GLY A 321 -25.82 11.79 15.36
C GLY A 321 -26.69 12.50 16.41
N ASP A 322 -26.20 12.64 17.65
CA ASP A 322 -26.85 13.41 18.72
C ASP A 322 -26.55 14.93 18.65
N ARG A 323 -25.71 15.37 17.70
CA ARG A 323 -25.27 16.76 17.50
C ARG A 323 -24.50 17.36 18.68
N THR A 324 -23.84 16.54 19.49
CA THR A 324 -22.92 16.99 20.57
C THR A 324 -21.47 17.19 20.10
N ALA A 325 -21.17 16.95 18.82
CA ALA A 325 -19.88 17.19 18.18
C ALA A 325 -20.09 17.91 16.84
N GLU A 326 -19.14 18.77 16.47
CA GLU A 326 -19.10 19.46 15.18
C GLU A 326 -18.20 18.72 14.19
N PRO A 327 -18.52 18.70 12.88
CA PRO A 327 -19.71 19.30 12.25
C PRO A 327 -21.01 18.56 12.60
N LEU A 328 -22.09 19.31 12.80
CA LEU A 328 -23.38 18.77 13.25
C LEU A 328 -24.01 17.83 12.21
N VAL A 329 -24.28 16.59 12.60
CA VAL A 329 -24.92 15.60 11.71
C VAL A 329 -26.39 15.99 11.48
N GLY A 330 -26.69 16.38 10.24
CA GLY A 330 -28.06 16.68 9.78
C GLY A 330 -28.91 15.41 9.70
N THR A 331 -28.51 14.49 8.83
CA THR A 331 -29.09 13.16 8.60
C THR A 331 -28.00 12.17 8.19
N TYR A 332 -28.16 10.88 8.49
CA TYR A 332 -27.28 9.81 8.00
C TYR A 332 -28.12 8.64 7.49
N SER A 333 -27.60 7.91 6.50
CA SER A 333 -28.25 6.71 5.96
C SER A 333 -27.19 5.68 5.53
N GLN A 334 -27.45 4.40 5.80
CA GLN A 334 -26.63 3.32 5.30
C GLN A 334 -27.05 3.00 3.86
N LEU A 335 -26.13 3.18 2.91
CA LEU A 335 -26.35 2.77 1.52
C LEU A 335 -26.32 1.23 1.41
N ALA A 336 -26.97 0.70 0.37
CA ALA A 336 -26.90 -0.72 0.05
C ALA A 336 -25.44 -1.11 -0.26
N SER A 337 -24.94 -2.15 0.40
CA SER A 337 -23.61 -2.70 0.12
C SER A 337 -23.61 -3.36 -1.27
N ALA A 338 -22.57 -3.09 -2.06
CA ALA A 338 -22.36 -3.78 -3.32
C ALA A 338 -22.04 -5.27 -3.07
N PRO A 339 -22.47 -6.18 -3.96
CA PRO A 339 -22.05 -7.57 -3.86
C PRO A 339 -20.53 -7.68 -4.01
N PRO A 340 -19.85 -8.58 -3.28
CA PRO A 340 -18.41 -8.73 -3.38
C PRO A 340 -18.01 -9.16 -4.80
N ALA A 341 -16.87 -8.66 -5.28
CA ALA A 341 -16.34 -8.98 -6.60
C ALA A 341 -16.01 -10.48 -6.71
N TYR A 342 -16.90 -11.25 -7.34
CA TYR A 342 -16.74 -12.70 -7.53
C TYR A 342 -15.70 -13.06 -8.60
N ARG A 343 -15.30 -12.10 -9.43
CA ARG A 343 -14.26 -12.22 -10.45
C ARG A 343 -13.60 -10.86 -10.64
N ILE A 344 -12.26 -10.83 -10.55
CA ILE A 344 -11.44 -9.66 -10.83
C ILE A 344 -10.58 -9.99 -12.06
N LYS A 345 -10.38 -9.03 -12.96
CA LYS A 345 -9.39 -9.11 -14.04
C LYS A 345 -8.23 -8.20 -13.69
N VAL A 346 -7.07 -8.79 -13.39
CA VAL A 346 -5.82 -8.05 -13.28
C VAL A 346 -5.28 -7.83 -14.71
N GLY A 347 -4.95 -6.59 -15.04
CA GLY A 347 -4.32 -6.24 -16.31
C GLY A 347 -2.79 -6.26 -16.23
N HIS A 348 -2.15 -6.23 -17.39
CA HIS A 348 -0.75 -5.79 -17.53
C HIS A 348 -0.73 -4.26 -17.75
N ASP A 349 0.46 -3.70 -17.98
CA ASP A 349 0.66 -2.33 -18.47
C ASP A 349 -0.27 -1.96 -19.63
N ARG A 350 -0.67 -0.69 -19.67
CA ARG A 350 -1.61 -0.17 -20.67
C ARG A 350 -0.92 0.01 -22.03
N SER A 351 -1.35 -0.77 -23.03
CA SER A 351 -1.15 -0.41 -24.44
C SER A 351 -2.09 0.74 -24.80
N TRP A 352 -1.54 1.84 -25.32
CA TRP A 352 -2.36 2.99 -25.75
C TRP A 352 -3.03 2.77 -27.12
N THR A 353 -2.38 2.01 -28.00
CA THR A 353 -2.95 1.56 -29.27
C THR A 353 -3.49 0.14 -29.14
N VAL A 354 -4.70 -0.08 -29.65
CA VAL A 354 -5.30 -1.41 -29.79
C VAL A 354 -4.92 -1.96 -31.16
N HIS A 355 -4.32 -3.14 -31.17
CA HIS A 355 -3.95 -3.85 -32.40
C HIS A 355 -5.04 -4.87 -32.75
N SER A 356 -5.34 -5.04 -34.03
CA SER A 356 -6.00 -6.24 -34.56
C SER A 356 -4.96 -7.31 -34.98
N ASP A 357 -5.39 -8.55 -35.18
CA ASP A 357 -4.49 -9.67 -35.48
C ASP A 357 -3.65 -9.42 -36.76
N ASP A 358 -4.21 -8.76 -37.77
CA ASP A 358 -3.50 -8.35 -39.00
C ASP A 358 -2.50 -7.20 -38.82
N GLN A 359 -2.52 -6.56 -37.65
CA GLN A 359 -1.58 -5.51 -37.21
C GLN A 359 -0.53 -6.06 -36.23
N ILE A 360 -0.43 -7.38 -36.06
CA ILE A 360 0.58 -8.03 -35.23
C ILE A 360 1.46 -8.91 -36.13
N SER A 361 2.77 -8.85 -35.94
CA SER A 361 3.72 -9.69 -36.66
C SER A 361 3.35 -11.17 -36.49
N PRO A 362 3.26 -11.99 -37.56
CA PRO A 362 2.95 -13.42 -37.45
C PRO A 362 3.88 -14.17 -36.48
N LEU A 363 5.14 -13.75 -36.40
CA LEU A 363 6.12 -14.31 -35.46
C LEU A 363 5.74 -14.09 -33.99
N LEU A 364 5.02 -13.01 -33.67
CA LEU A 364 4.50 -12.76 -32.32
C LEU A 364 3.20 -13.52 -32.09
N LEU A 365 2.33 -13.66 -33.10
CA LEU A 365 1.12 -14.47 -32.98
C LEU A 365 1.46 -15.93 -32.66
N ASP A 366 2.43 -16.52 -33.37
CA ASP A 366 2.92 -17.88 -33.10
C ASP A 366 3.45 -18.04 -31.66
N ILE A 367 4.20 -17.05 -31.14
CA ILE A 367 4.68 -17.03 -29.74
C ILE A 367 3.51 -16.89 -28.77
N THR A 368 2.56 -15.99 -29.02
CA THR A 368 1.42 -15.79 -28.13
C THR A 368 0.49 -17.00 -28.10
N ASP A 369 0.38 -17.78 -29.19
CA ASP A 369 -0.36 -19.05 -29.18
C ASP A 369 0.36 -20.12 -28.34
N GLU A 370 1.70 -20.16 -28.34
CA GLU A 370 2.48 -21.06 -27.49
C GLU A 370 2.42 -20.64 -26.01
N GLU A 371 2.60 -19.35 -25.71
CA GLU A 371 2.52 -18.78 -24.36
C GLU A 371 1.10 -18.82 -23.79
N ALA A 372 0.06 -18.51 -24.59
CA ALA A 372 -1.34 -18.62 -24.16
C ALA A 372 -1.73 -20.09 -23.94
N ARG A 373 -1.18 -21.02 -24.72
CA ARG A 373 -1.36 -22.47 -24.50
C ARG A 373 -0.64 -22.95 -23.24
N ALA A 374 0.55 -22.42 -22.94
CA ALA A 374 1.27 -22.68 -21.69
C ALA A 374 0.53 -22.08 -20.47
N ALA A 375 0.04 -20.84 -20.58
CA ALA A 375 -0.75 -20.17 -19.53
C ALA A 375 -2.12 -20.84 -19.33
N ALA A 376 -2.77 -21.30 -20.39
CA ALA A 376 -3.99 -22.11 -20.31
C ALA A 376 -3.72 -23.48 -19.66
N ALA A 377 -2.56 -24.10 -19.92
CA ALA A 377 -2.14 -25.33 -19.27
C ALA A 377 -1.82 -25.12 -17.77
N ASP A 378 -1.14 -24.03 -17.40
CA ASP A 378 -0.89 -23.67 -16.00
C ASP A 378 -2.19 -23.29 -15.26
N ALA A 379 -3.09 -22.54 -15.89
CA ALA A 379 -4.42 -22.25 -15.34
C ALA A 379 -5.27 -23.53 -15.19
N ALA A 380 -5.20 -24.45 -16.15
CA ALA A 380 -5.84 -25.76 -16.05
C ALA A 380 -5.23 -26.61 -14.91
N ALA A 381 -3.90 -26.64 -14.78
CA ALA A 381 -3.21 -27.35 -13.70
C ALA A 381 -3.51 -26.74 -12.32
N LYS A 382 -3.64 -25.41 -12.21
CA LYS A 382 -4.07 -24.72 -10.99
C LYS A 382 -5.55 -24.99 -10.66
N ALA A 383 -6.42 -25.04 -11.66
CA ALA A 383 -7.82 -25.43 -11.49
C ALA A 383 -7.95 -26.90 -11.10
N GLU A 384 -7.16 -27.79 -11.69
CA GLU A 384 -7.09 -29.21 -11.33
C GLU A 384 -6.55 -29.38 -9.91
N ALA A 385 -5.48 -28.69 -9.52
CA ALA A 385 -4.95 -28.71 -8.15
C ALA A 385 -5.94 -28.13 -7.12
N ALA A 386 -6.78 -27.16 -7.51
CA ALA A 386 -7.89 -26.68 -6.68
C ALA A 386 -9.02 -27.73 -6.57
N GLY A 387 -9.35 -28.42 -7.67
CA GLY A 387 -10.25 -29.57 -7.70
C GLY A 387 -9.75 -30.70 -6.79
N GLN A 388 -8.51 -31.15 -6.96
CA GLN A 388 -7.86 -32.16 -6.12
C GLN A 388 -7.84 -31.77 -4.63
N LYS A 389 -7.71 -30.48 -4.28
CA LYS A 389 -7.86 -30.00 -2.90
C LYS A 389 -9.29 -30.09 -2.38
N ALA A 390 -10.29 -29.80 -3.22
CA ALA A 390 -11.70 -29.97 -2.89
C ALA A 390 -12.08 -31.45 -2.75
N ASP A 391 -11.61 -32.30 -3.66
CA ASP A 391 -11.79 -33.76 -3.61
C ASP A 391 -11.11 -34.35 -2.38
N THR A 392 -9.88 -33.93 -2.05
CA THR A 392 -9.20 -34.31 -0.79
C THR A 392 -9.97 -33.87 0.46
N ALA A 393 -10.74 -32.76 0.39
CA ALA A 393 -11.59 -32.32 1.48
C ALA A 393 -12.88 -33.16 1.58
N ASN A 394 -13.47 -33.53 0.45
CA ASN A 394 -14.59 -34.47 0.38
C ASN A 394 -14.19 -35.87 0.86
N ASP A 395 -13.07 -36.43 0.38
CA ASP A 395 -12.51 -37.72 0.83
C ASP A 395 -12.29 -37.77 2.35
N LYS A 396 -11.93 -36.64 2.98
CA LYS A 396 -11.82 -36.53 4.44
C LYS A 396 -13.19 -36.51 5.14
N ALA A 397 -14.20 -35.92 4.53
CA ALA A 397 -15.58 -35.93 5.02
C ALA A 397 -16.25 -37.30 4.85
N ASP A 398 -16.03 -37.95 3.71
CA ASP A 398 -16.46 -39.31 3.43
C ASP A 398 -15.73 -40.31 4.32
N GLY A 399 -14.41 -40.17 4.50
CA GLY A 399 -13.63 -40.94 5.46
C GLY A 399 -14.10 -40.78 6.92
N ALA A 400 -14.62 -39.62 7.31
CA ALA A 400 -15.26 -39.45 8.61
C ALA A 400 -16.62 -40.20 8.70
N THR A 401 -17.38 -40.21 7.61
CA THR A 401 -18.65 -40.93 7.47
C THR A 401 -18.45 -42.46 7.47
N ASP A 402 -17.46 -42.95 6.72
CA ASP A 402 -17.01 -44.34 6.68
C ASP A 402 -16.52 -44.83 8.03
N ASN A 403 -15.89 -43.97 8.85
CA ASN A 403 -15.52 -44.34 10.22
C ASN A 403 -16.76 -44.55 11.09
N VAL A 404 -17.80 -43.71 10.97
CA VAL A 404 -19.09 -43.89 11.66
C VAL A 404 -19.79 -45.17 11.19
N GLU A 405 -19.80 -45.44 9.87
CA GLU A 405 -20.38 -46.66 9.32
C GLU A 405 -19.57 -47.92 9.69
N ASN A 406 -18.24 -47.83 9.78
CA ASN A 406 -17.41 -48.92 10.28
C ASN A 406 -17.65 -49.22 11.76
N VAL A 407 -17.88 -48.21 12.60
CA VAL A 407 -18.32 -48.42 14.00
C VAL A 407 -19.68 -49.11 14.03
N ARG A 408 -20.63 -48.68 13.19
CA ARG A 408 -21.95 -49.31 13.04
C ARG A 408 -21.86 -50.77 12.55
N ARG A 409 -20.92 -51.08 11.65
CA ARG A 409 -20.68 -52.42 11.08
C ARG A 409 -19.94 -53.36 12.03
N LYS A 410 -19.04 -52.84 12.87
CA LYS A 410 -18.33 -53.60 13.92
C LYS A 410 -19.21 -53.92 15.13
N LEU A 411 -20.30 -53.19 15.33
CA LEU A 411 -21.26 -53.48 16.41
C LEU A 411 -21.86 -54.91 16.31
N PRO A 412 -22.32 -55.39 15.12
CA PRO A 412 -22.56 -56.81 14.88
C PRO A 412 -21.39 -57.75 15.20
N GLU A 413 -20.14 -57.39 14.86
CA GLU A 413 -18.96 -58.25 15.06
C GLU A 413 -18.56 -58.41 16.54
N LEU A 414 -18.93 -57.45 17.41
CA LEU A 414 -18.80 -57.58 18.87
C LEU A 414 -19.89 -58.49 19.48
N VAL A 415 -21.08 -58.51 18.89
CA VAL A 415 -22.23 -59.31 19.37
C VAL A 415 -22.21 -60.75 18.83
N ARG A 416 -21.71 -60.94 17.60
CA ARG A 416 -21.67 -62.22 16.88
C ARG A 416 -20.87 -63.35 17.58
N PRO A 417 -19.66 -63.15 18.14
CA PRO A 417 -18.92 -64.23 18.81
C PRO A 417 -19.63 -64.76 20.06
N LEU A 418 -20.46 -63.95 20.73
CA LEU A 418 -21.29 -64.39 21.86
C LEU A 418 -22.39 -65.39 21.48
N LEU A 419 -22.69 -65.56 20.18
CA LEU A 419 -23.73 -66.45 19.66
C LEU A 419 -23.18 -67.56 18.73
N GLN A 420 -21.93 -67.45 18.27
CA GLN A 420 -21.39 -68.34 17.22
C GLN A 420 -20.67 -69.58 17.76
N GLU A 421 -20.03 -69.51 18.94
CA GLU A 421 -19.33 -70.65 19.56
C GLU A 421 -20.23 -71.90 19.79
N PRO A 422 -21.52 -71.77 20.19
CA PRO A 422 -22.43 -72.92 20.30
C PRO A 422 -22.81 -73.56 18.95
N ILE A 423 -22.84 -72.77 17.87
CA ILE A 423 -23.32 -73.20 16.54
C ILE A 423 -22.21 -73.95 15.78
N GLU A 424 -20.97 -73.49 15.87
CA GLU A 424 -19.85 -74.11 15.14
C GLU A 424 -19.50 -75.51 15.67
N ARG A 425 -19.65 -75.77 16.98
CA ARG A 425 -19.54 -77.11 17.56
C ARG A 425 -20.59 -78.10 17.02
N LEU A 426 -21.74 -77.61 16.57
CA LEU A 426 -22.84 -78.39 15.98
C LEU A 426 -22.63 -78.66 14.48
N SER A 427 -21.89 -77.78 13.79
CA SER A 427 -21.55 -77.90 12.36
C SER A 427 -20.40 -78.89 12.11
N ALA A 428 -19.31 -78.79 12.90
CA ALA A 428 -18.10 -79.59 12.71
C ALA A 428 -18.34 -81.12 12.79
N LEU A 429 -19.33 -81.55 13.59
CA LEU A 429 -19.70 -82.96 13.76
C LEU A 429 -20.34 -83.58 12.51
N HIS A 430 -21.06 -82.79 11.70
CA HIS A 430 -21.73 -83.29 10.49
C HIS A 430 -20.81 -83.38 9.27
N ILE A 431 -19.79 -82.52 9.15
CA ILE A 431 -18.92 -82.47 7.96
C ILE A 431 -17.90 -83.64 7.92
N GLN A 432 -17.44 -84.13 9.08
CA GLN A 432 -16.55 -85.30 9.14
C GLN A 432 -17.19 -86.60 8.61
N GLY A 433 -18.53 -86.68 8.52
CA GLY A 433 -19.22 -87.84 7.95
C GLY A 433 -19.25 -87.90 6.41
N ALA A 434 -19.13 -86.75 5.72
CA ALA A 434 -19.47 -86.67 4.29
C ALA A 434 -18.27 -86.88 3.33
N ALA A 435 -17.08 -86.39 3.68
CA ALA A 435 -15.94 -86.36 2.76
C ALA A 435 -15.31 -87.75 2.45
N VAL A 436 -15.63 -88.78 3.25
CA VAL A 436 -15.16 -90.16 3.01
C VAL A 436 -15.72 -90.75 1.70
N GLN A 437 -16.87 -90.26 1.21
CA GLN A 437 -17.47 -90.76 -0.04
C GLN A 437 -16.84 -90.21 -1.34
N ALA A 438 -16.16 -89.06 -1.31
CA ALA A 438 -15.72 -88.38 -2.54
C ALA A 438 -14.47 -89.00 -3.20
N LYS A 439 -13.66 -89.77 -2.47
CA LYS A 439 -12.39 -90.34 -2.98
C LYS A 439 -12.56 -91.56 -3.90
N ALA A 440 -13.76 -92.08 -4.09
CA ALA A 440 -14.01 -93.30 -4.86
C ALA A 440 -14.17 -93.08 -6.39
N THR A 441 -14.53 -91.87 -6.83
CA THR A 441 -15.09 -91.66 -8.19
C THR A 441 -14.06 -91.25 -9.26
N VAL A 442 -12.89 -90.74 -8.86
CA VAL A 442 -11.91 -90.12 -9.78
C VAL A 442 -11.11 -91.15 -10.61
N ALA A 443 -10.97 -92.38 -10.13
CA ALA A 443 -10.06 -93.38 -10.69
C ALA A 443 -10.49 -94.03 -12.03
N LEU A 444 -11.62 -93.63 -12.64
CA LEU A 444 -12.23 -94.38 -13.76
C LEU A 444 -12.17 -93.71 -15.15
N HIS A 445 -11.69 -92.46 -15.27
CA HIS A 445 -11.85 -91.68 -16.52
C HIS A 445 -10.63 -91.61 -17.47
N GLU A 446 -9.41 -91.95 -17.04
CA GLU A 446 -8.19 -91.69 -17.84
C GLU A 446 -7.96 -92.66 -19.02
N GLN A 447 -8.55 -93.85 -19.06
CA GLN A 447 -8.16 -94.89 -20.04
C GLN A 447 -8.70 -94.71 -21.48
N ASN A 448 -9.76 -93.93 -21.70
CA ASN A 448 -10.49 -93.97 -22.98
C ASN A 448 -9.96 -93.05 -24.10
N LEU A 449 -9.03 -92.13 -23.82
CA LEU A 449 -8.65 -91.07 -24.77
C LEU A 449 -7.70 -91.52 -25.90
N ILE A 450 -6.94 -92.61 -25.70
CA ILE A 450 -5.76 -92.95 -26.53
C ILE A 450 -6.10 -93.66 -27.85
N ALA A 451 -7.30 -94.22 -28.00
CA ALA A 451 -7.60 -95.17 -29.10
C ALA A 451 -7.95 -94.56 -30.48
N ILE A 452 -8.22 -93.26 -30.59
CA ILE A 452 -8.96 -92.69 -31.75
C ILE A 452 -8.07 -92.14 -32.88
N GLN A 453 -6.82 -91.75 -32.62
CA GLN A 453 -6.06 -90.88 -33.54
C GLN A 453 -5.23 -91.59 -34.64
N SER A 454 -5.35 -92.91 -34.82
CA SER A 454 -4.38 -93.70 -35.62
C SER A 454 -4.80 -94.09 -37.07
N LEU A 455 -5.87 -93.52 -37.64
CA LEU A 455 -6.66 -94.22 -38.68
C LEU A 455 -6.93 -93.48 -40.01
N SER A 456 -6.08 -92.56 -40.49
CA SER A 456 -6.46 -91.67 -41.63
C SER A 456 -5.37 -91.29 -42.66
N THR A 457 -4.81 -92.25 -43.42
CA THR A 457 -3.91 -92.01 -44.58
C THR A 457 -4.08 -93.03 -45.73
N ARG A 458 -4.26 -92.59 -47.02
CA ARG A 458 -3.87 -93.23 -48.34
C ARG A 458 -4.75 -92.92 -49.62
N ILE A 459 -4.09 -92.67 -50.79
CA ILE A 459 -4.44 -92.98 -52.26
C ILE A 459 -4.95 -91.87 -53.26
N GLU A 460 -4.49 -91.94 -54.55
CA GLU A 460 -4.64 -91.02 -55.74
C GLU A 460 -4.85 -91.76 -57.14
N ASP A 461 -5.13 -91.05 -58.27
CA ASP A 461 -4.95 -91.26 -59.79
C ASP A 461 -5.92 -92.02 -60.82
N ASP A 462 -6.10 -91.51 -62.11
CA ASP A 462 -6.03 -92.14 -63.53
C ASP A 462 -6.83 -91.52 -64.82
N GLY A 463 -6.49 -91.80 -66.15
CA GLY A 463 -7.24 -91.39 -67.46
C GLY A 463 -6.67 -91.62 -68.98
N ALA A 464 -7.44 -91.49 -70.15
CA ALA A 464 -7.02 -91.78 -71.62
C ALA A 464 -7.89 -91.37 -72.94
N LEU A 465 -7.37 -91.47 -74.24
CA LEU A 465 -7.92 -91.93 -75.64
C LEU A 465 -8.08 -91.13 -77.05
N VAL A 466 -7.75 -91.75 -78.27
CA VAL A 466 -8.36 -91.77 -79.72
C VAL A 466 -7.48 -91.64 -81.05
N ALA A 467 -7.78 -92.37 -82.19
CA ALA A 467 -7.28 -92.21 -83.63
C ALA A 467 -8.07 -92.99 -84.80
N GLU A 468 -7.78 -92.75 -86.12
CA GLU A 468 -7.94 -93.60 -87.40
C GLU A 468 -8.90 -93.20 -88.61
N GLN A 469 -8.45 -93.44 -89.89
CA GLN A 469 -9.16 -93.70 -91.23
C GLN A 469 -8.83 -92.81 -92.47
N VAL A 470 -8.57 -93.39 -93.69
CA VAL A 470 -8.18 -92.63 -94.93
C VAL A 470 -8.52 -93.20 -96.35
N THR A 471 -8.91 -94.47 -96.51
CA THR A 471 -8.18 -95.32 -97.49
C THR A 471 -8.59 -95.39 -99.00
N GLN A 472 -9.77 -94.97 -99.50
CA GLN A 472 -10.34 -95.59 -100.73
C GLN A 472 -10.95 -94.73 -101.89
N LEU A 473 -10.92 -95.36 -103.10
CA LEU A 473 -11.81 -95.23 -104.30
C LEU A 473 -11.48 -94.29 -105.48
N THR A 474 -10.27 -94.47 -106.01
CA THR A 474 -9.91 -94.30 -107.44
C THR A 474 -10.70 -95.27 -108.38
N THR A 475 -10.61 -95.07 -109.70
CA THR A 475 -11.00 -95.96 -110.84
C THR A 475 -12.48 -96.22 -111.11
N ARG A 476 -13.08 -95.63 -112.19
CA ARG A 476 -14.22 -96.28 -112.92
C ARG A 476 -14.75 -95.84 -114.32
N VAL A 477 -14.40 -94.72 -114.97
CA VAL A 477 -15.30 -94.11 -116.01
C VAL A 477 -14.72 -93.90 -117.44
N GLU A 478 -13.47 -94.30 -117.69
CA GLU A 478 -12.58 -93.89 -118.82
C GLU A 478 -12.93 -94.37 -120.27
N ASN A 479 -14.19 -94.58 -120.68
CA ASN A 479 -14.51 -95.18 -122.01
C ASN A 479 -15.81 -94.67 -122.69
N SER A 480 -16.16 -93.39 -122.59
CA SER A 480 -17.39 -92.84 -123.23
C SER A 480 -17.20 -91.58 -124.09
N GLU A 481 -15.96 -91.22 -124.41
CA GLU A 481 -15.58 -89.85 -124.78
C GLU A 481 -15.69 -89.52 -126.29
N ASP A 482 -15.19 -90.38 -127.18
CA ASP A 482 -14.88 -90.08 -128.60
C ASP A 482 -16.04 -89.53 -129.47
N ARG A 483 -17.31 -89.71 -129.07
CA ARG A 483 -18.47 -89.26 -129.85
C ARG A 483 -19.07 -87.92 -129.41
N ILE A 484 -18.61 -87.35 -128.30
CA ILE A 484 -18.98 -86.01 -127.83
C ILE A 484 -17.98 -84.96 -128.38
N GLU A 485 -16.74 -85.39 -128.62
CA GLU A 485 -15.58 -84.54 -128.87
C GLU A 485 -15.67 -83.64 -130.12
N SER A 486 -16.08 -84.17 -131.27
CA SER A 486 -16.05 -83.40 -132.54
C SER A 486 -17.11 -82.27 -132.61
N GLY A 487 -18.19 -82.33 -131.82
CA GLY A 487 -19.16 -81.24 -131.71
C GLY A 487 -18.73 -80.17 -130.70
N PHE A 488 -17.97 -80.58 -129.68
CA PHE A 488 -17.35 -79.68 -128.72
C PHE A 488 -16.24 -78.85 -129.35
N LEU A 489 -15.45 -79.41 -130.28
CA LEU A 489 -14.29 -78.74 -130.88
C LEU A 489 -14.61 -77.40 -131.59
N GLU A 490 -15.76 -77.27 -132.25
CA GLU A 490 -16.12 -76.03 -132.97
C GLU A 490 -16.64 -74.93 -132.02
N ILE A 491 -17.40 -75.31 -130.99
CA ILE A 491 -17.83 -74.42 -129.91
C ILE A 491 -16.64 -73.99 -129.04
N ASN A 492 -15.77 -74.93 -128.67
CA ASN A 492 -14.56 -74.66 -127.89
C ASN A 492 -13.66 -73.64 -128.58
N ARG A 493 -13.60 -73.64 -129.92
CA ARG A 493 -12.80 -72.66 -130.65
C ARG A 493 -13.39 -71.24 -130.61
N THR A 494 -14.71 -71.10 -130.71
CA THR A 494 -15.34 -69.77 -130.60
C THR A 494 -15.36 -69.23 -129.16
N ILE A 495 -15.43 -70.13 -128.18
CA ILE A 495 -15.27 -69.78 -126.76
C ILE A 495 -13.81 -69.41 -126.47
N ALA A 496 -12.83 -70.17 -126.95
CA ALA A 496 -11.41 -69.88 -126.75
C ALA A 496 -10.98 -68.51 -127.28
N ASP A 497 -11.37 -68.15 -128.51
CA ASP A 497 -11.03 -66.84 -129.10
C ASP A 497 -11.67 -65.66 -128.29
N ALA A 498 -12.84 -65.88 -127.68
CA ALA A 498 -13.52 -64.88 -126.84
C ALA A 498 -12.95 -64.83 -125.41
N ASP A 499 -12.60 -65.97 -124.83
CA ASP A 499 -11.96 -66.09 -123.53
C ASP A 499 -10.53 -65.52 -123.57
N GLU A 500 -9.80 -65.66 -124.67
CA GLU A 500 -8.45 -65.08 -124.86
C GLU A 500 -8.53 -63.54 -124.87
N ALA A 501 -9.45 -62.95 -125.65
CA ALA A 501 -9.68 -61.51 -125.67
C ALA A 501 -10.18 -60.96 -124.31
N LEU A 502 -11.02 -61.72 -123.59
CA LEU A 502 -11.46 -61.36 -122.24
C LEU A 502 -10.30 -61.46 -121.24
N ALA A 503 -9.46 -62.50 -121.35
CA ALA A 503 -8.30 -62.72 -120.50
C ALA A 503 -7.22 -61.65 -120.68
N GLU A 504 -6.96 -61.18 -121.91
CA GLU A 504 -6.08 -60.02 -122.14
C GLU A 504 -6.63 -58.76 -121.47
N SER A 505 -7.94 -58.48 -121.62
CA SER A 505 -8.58 -57.31 -120.99
C SER A 505 -8.56 -57.38 -119.46
N ILE A 506 -8.84 -58.55 -118.89
CA ILE A 506 -8.76 -58.80 -117.45
C ILE A 506 -7.31 -58.67 -116.95
N THR A 507 -6.34 -59.20 -117.71
CA THR A 507 -4.91 -59.08 -117.35
C THR A 507 -4.44 -57.63 -117.34
N ALA A 508 -4.86 -56.81 -118.32
CA ALA A 508 -4.57 -55.39 -118.35
C ALA A 508 -5.24 -54.62 -117.19
N GLN A 509 -6.49 -54.96 -116.83
CA GLN A 509 -7.15 -54.36 -115.66
C GLN A 509 -6.49 -54.76 -114.34
N ILE A 510 -6.06 -56.02 -114.19
CA ILE A 510 -5.32 -56.50 -113.01
C ILE A 510 -3.96 -55.79 -112.91
N ALA A 511 -3.25 -55.59 -114.03
CA ALA A 511 -1.98 -54.87 -114.05
C ALA A 511 -2.14 -53.41 -113.63
N ASN A 512 -3.07 -52.67 -114.24
CA ASN A 512 -3.32 -51.26 -113.91
C ASN A 512 -3.79 -51.09 -112.46
N PHE A 513 -4.73 -51.92 -111.99
CA PHE A 513 -5.17 -51.90 -110.59
C PHE A 513 -4.02 -52.23 -109.62
N GLY A 514 -3.12 -53.14 -110.01
CA GLY A 514 -1.90 -53.46 -109.26
C GLY A 514 -0.91 -52.29 -109.20
N GLU A 515 -0.74 -51.52 -110.28
CA GLU A 515 0.10 -50.30 -110.26
C GLU A 515 -0.52 -49.19 -109.40
N ASP A 516 -1.82 -48.90 -109.57
CA ASP A 516 -2.53 -47.86 -108.80
C ASP A 516 -2.55 -48.16 -107.29
N VAL A 517 -2.81 -49.42 -106.91
CA VAL A 517 -2.77 -49.84 -105.50
C VAL A 517 -1.34 -49.75 -104.94
N ASN A 518 -0.31 -50.14 -105.70
CA ASN A 518 1.08 -49.98 -105.28
C ASN A 518 1.49 -48.51 -105.15
N ALA A 519 1.01 -47.63 -106.03
CA ALA A 519 1.26 -46.19 -105.94
C ALA A 519 0.65 -45.61 -104.66
N SER A 520 -0.64 -45.87 -104.42
CA SER A 520 -1.36 -45.38 -103.23
C SER A 520 -0.75 -45.90 -101.91
N ILE A 521 -0.36 -47.19 -101.85
CA ILE A 521 0.33 -47.77 -100.69
C ILE A 521 1.69 -47.09 -100.46
N ASN A 522 2.43 -46.76 -101.52
CA ASN A 522 3.71 -46.05 -101.38
C ASN A 522 3.53 -44.61 -100.89
N GLU A 523 2.54 -43.87 -101.40
CA GLU A 523 2.21 -42.52 -100.93
C GLU A 523 1.79 -42.53 -99.44
N GLU A 524 0.91 -43.46 -99.04
CA GLU A 524 0.51 -43.60 -97.63
C GLU A 524 1.71 -43.94 -96.74
N ARG A 525 2.59 -44.84 -97.19
CA ARG A 525 3.80 -45.22 -96.45
C ARG A 525 4.76 -44.04 -96.28
N ILE A 526 4.93 -43.19 -97.29
CA ILE A 526 5.76 -41.98 -97.23
C ILE A 526 5.13 -40.95 -96.28
N ALA A 527 3.81 -40.75 -96.35
CA ALA A 527 3.08 -39.84 -95.47
C ALA A 527 3.18 -40.28 -93.99
N ARG A 528 2.99 -41.58 -93.71
CA ARG A 528 3.18 -42.15 -92.36
C ARG A 528 4.61 -42.02 -91.86
N ALA A 529 5.61 -42.30 -92.70
CA ALA A 529 7.02 -42.14 -92.33
C ALA A 529 7.34 -40.68 -91.97
N THR A 530 6.85 -39.73 -92.77
CA THR A 530 7.03 -38.29 -92.52
C THR A 530 6.36 -37.84 -91.20
N ALA A 531 5.17 -38.37 -90.89
CA ALA A 531 4.49 -38.10 -89.63
C ALA A 531 5.24 -38.71 -88.42
N VAL A 532 5.80 -39.92 -88.56
CA VAL A 532 6.62 -40.55 -87.51
C VAL A 532 7.92 -39.76 -87.28
N ASP A 533 8.58 -39.31 -88.34
CA ASP A 533 9.78 -38.45 -88.25
C ASP A 533 9.48 -37.09 -87.61
N ALA A 534 8.26 -36.56 -87.75
CA ALA A 534 7.84 -35.33 -87.06
C ALA A 534 7.66 -35.59 -85.55
N VAL A 535 6.92 -36.63 -85.18
CA VAL A 535 6.71 -37.02 -83.77
C VAL A 535 8.02 -37.39 -83.07
N ALA A 536 8.98 -37.98 -83.79
CA ALA A 536 10.31 -38.27 -83.25
C ALA A 536 11.08 -36.98 -82.89
N ARG A 537 11.01 -35.94 -83.72
CA ARG A 537 11.64 -34.63 -83.42
C ARG A 537 10.99 -33.94 -82.23
N ASP A 538 9.66 -33.95 -82.15
CA ASP A 538 8.93 -33.39 -81.00
C ASP A 538 9.30 -34.12 -79.70
N LEU A 539 9.52 -35.44 -79.76
CA LEU A 539 9.95 -36.25 -78.62
C LEU A 539 11.40 -35.95 -78.21
N ASP A 540 12.32 -35.79 -79.18
CA ASP A 540 13.70 -35.39 -78.91
C ASP A 540 13.78 -33.98 -78.29
N GLU A 541 12.99 -33.02 -78.79
CA GLU A 541 12.91 -31.67 -78.22
C GLU A 541 12.34 -31.70 -76.80
N MET A 542 11.28 -32.48 -76.57
CA MET A 542 10.69 -32.66 -75.24
C MET A 542 11.68 -33.31 -74.27
N SER A 543 12.43 -34.32 -74.72
CA SER A 543 13.49 -34.98 -73.95
C SER A 543 14.61 -34.00 -73.57
N GLY A 544 15.06 -33.16 -74.51
CA GLY A 544 16.03 -32.10 -74.25
C GLY A 544 15.55 -31.10 -73.21
N ARG A 545 14.30 -30.62 -73.34
CA ARG A 545 13.68 -29.70 -72.38
C ARG A 545 13.55 -30.31 -70.98
N VAL A 546 13.19 -31.59 -70.88
CA VAL A 546 13.12 -32.31 -69.59
C VAL A 546 14.51 -32.49 -68.98
N SER A 547 15.54 -32.75 -69.79
CA SER A 547 16.93 -32.83 -69.31
C SER A 547 17.39 -31.52 -68.69
N THR A 548 17.22 -30.39 -69.40
CA THR A 548 17.58 -29.06 -68.89
C THR A 548 16.81 -28.72 -67.62
N LEU A 549 15.49 -28.96 -67.58
CA LEU A 549 14.67 -28.70 -66.38
C LEU A 549 15.13 -29.55 -65.18
N SER A 550 15.63 -30.76 -65.41
CA SER A 550 16.18 -31.63 -64.36
C SER A 550 17.54 -31.15 -63.85
N GLU A 551 18.36 -30.55 -64.71
CA GLU A 551 19.66 -29.95 -64.34
C GLU A 551 19.44 -28.66 -63.55
N ASP A 552 18.60 -27.76 -64.04
CA ASP A 552 18.25 -26.48 -63.39
C ASP A 552 17.67 -26.71 -61.99
N LEU A 553 16.65 -27.60 -61.87
CA LEU A 553 16.03 -27.94 -60.58
C LEU A 553 17.02 -28.59 -59.61
N SER A 554 17.99 -29.36 -60.11
CA SER A 554 19.05 -29.93 -59.27
C SER A 554 19.98 -28.85 -58.71
N GLY A 555 20.26 -27.80 -59.50
CA GLY A 555 20.99 -26.61 -59.06
C GLY A 555 20.24 -25.84 -57.98
N GLU A 556 18.99 -25.45 -58.24
CA GLU A 556 18.17 -24.70 -57.28
C GLU A 556 18.00 -25.44 -55.94
N ILE A 557 17.84 -26.76 -55.96
CA ILE A 557 17.75 -27.59 -54.74
C ILE A 557 19.08 -27.57 -53.95
N LEU A 558 20.23 -27.56 -54.63
CA LEU A 558 21.54 -27.49 -53.96
C LEU A 558 21.78 -26.11 -53.35
N ASP A 559 21.49 -25.03 -54.07
CA ASP A 559 21.63 -23.66 -53.57
C ASP A 559 20.68 -23.40 -52.38
N SER A 560 19.43 -23.84 -52.46
CA SER A 560 18.45 -23.73 -51.38
C SER A 560 18.87 -24.52 -50.13
N ARG A 561 19.45 -25.71 -50.30
CA ARG A 561 20.03 -26.48 -49.19
C ARG A 561 21.23 -25.79 -48.56
N GLN A 562 22.15 -25.26 -49.36
CA GLN A 562 23.32 -24.54 -48.85
C GLN A 562 22.89 -23.31 -48.04
N LEU A 563 21.96 -22.51 -48.56
CA LEU A 563 21.44 -21.32 -47.90
C LEU A 563 20.71 -21.65 -46.57
N THR A 564 20.07 -22.82 -46.49
CA THR A 564 19.50 -23.33 -45.23
C THR A 564 20.59 -23.72 -44.23
N ILE A 565 21.63 -24.44 -44.67
CA ILE A 565 22.78 -24.83 -43.82
C ILE A 565 23.52 -23.60 -43.28
N ASP A 566 23.75 -22.59 -44.12
CA ASP A 566 24.44 -21.35 -43.73
C ASP A 566 23.60 -20.56 -42.71
N LYS A 567 22.27 -20.53 -42.88
CA LYS A 567 21.34 -19.94 -41.91
C LYS A 567 21.36 -20.70 -40.58
N ASP A 568 21.32 -22.03 -40.60
CA ASP A 568 21.34 -22.86 -39.40
C ASP A 568 22.66 -22.70 -38.62
N GLY A 569 23.79 -22.58 -39.34
CA GLY A 569 25.09 -22.26 -38.75
C GLY A 569 25.11 -20.88 -38.07
N ALA A 570 24.67 -19.84 -38.77
CA ALA A 570 24.57 -18.48 -38.19
C ALA A 570 23.57 -18.40 -37.02
N MET A 571 22.53 -19.24 -37.02
CA MET A 571 21.58 -19.32 -35.91
C MET A 571 22.18 -20.04 -34.69
N ALA A 572 22.96 -21.11 -34.91
CA ALA A 572 23.71 -21.78 -33.86
C ALA A 572 24.75 -20.85 -33.21
N GLU A 573 25.55 -20.12 -33.99
CA GLU A 573 26.51 -19.13 -33.47
C GLU A 573 25.82 -18.03 -32.62
N ARG A 574 24.62 -17.58 -33.04
CA ARG A 574 23.82 -16.62 -32.26
C ARG A 574 23.29 -17.22 -30.97
N VAL A 575 22.87 -18.48 -30.97
CA VAL A 575 22.38 -19.19 -29.76
C VAL A 575 23.52 -19.38 -28.76
N ASP A 576 24.70 -19.81 -29.19
CA ASP A 576 25.88 -19.95 -28.33
C ASP A 576 26.29 -18.59 -27.72
N ALA A 577 26.30 -17.52 -28.52
CA ALA A 577 26.60 -16.17 -28.05
C ALA A 577 25.53 -15.62 -27.06
N LEU A 578 24.27 -15.99 -27.23
CA LEU A 578 23.19 -15.70 -26.28
C LEU A 578 23.37 -16.47 -24.97
N GLY A 579 23.74 -17.75 -25.04
CA GLY A 579 24.04 -18.59 -23.87
C GLY A 579 25.14 -17.97 -23.00
N VAL A 580 26.28 -17.62 -23.60
CA VAL A 580 27.39 -16.96 -22.89
C VAL A 580 26.94 -15.66 -22.21
N ARG A 581 26.16 -14.81 -22.90
CA ARG A 581 25.68 -13.55 -22.32
C ARG A 581 24.70 -13.75 -21.16
N ILE A 582 23.88 -14.79 -21.22
CA ILE A 582 22.96 -15.16 -20.12
C ILE A 582 23.74 -15.67 -18.92
N ASP A 583 24.76 -16.52 -19.12
CA ASP A 583 25.62 -17.01 -18.04
C ASP A 583 26.38 -15.85 -17.35
N ASP A 584 26.91 -14.89 -18.13
CA ASP A 584 27.55 -13.68 -17.61
C ASP A 584 26.55 -12.81 -16.80
N GLU A 585 25.33 -12.54 -17.33
CA GLU A 585 24.30 -11.80 -16.58
C GLU A 585 23.86 -12.51 -15.30
N ILE A 586 23.77 -13.84 -15.30
CA ILE A 586 23.44 -14.63 -14.10
C ILE A 586 24.55 -14.51 -13.07
N ALA A 587 25.82 -14.52 -13.48
CA ALA A 587 26.96 -14.32 -12.58
C ALA A 587 26.96 -12.92 -11.96
N ASP A 588 26.77 -11.87 -12.76
CA ASP A 588 26.72 -10.47 -12.30
C ASP A 588 25.52 -10.23 -11.35
N ARG A 589 24.33 -10.73 -11.71
CA ARG A 589 23.13 -10.65 -10.83
C ARG A 589 23.34 -11.41 -9.53
N SER A 590 24.00 -12.57 -9.56
CA SER A 590 24.32 -13.33 -8.34
C SER A 590 25.29 -12.58 -7.42
N ALA A 591 26.27 -11.87 -7.98
CA ALA A 591 27.17 -11.02 -7.22
C ALA A 591 26.44 -9.80 -6.63
N ALA A 592 25.59 -9.13 -7.42
CA ALA A 592 24.78 -7.99 -6.96
C ALA A 592 23.80 -8.38 -5.85
N ILE A 593 23.12 -9.54 -5.97
CA ILE A 593 22.24 -10.07 -4.92
C ILE A 593 23.02 -10.29 -3.62
N ARG A 594 24.19 -10.93 -3.66
CA ARG A 594 25.02 -11.11 -2.46
C ARG A 594 25.43 -9.77 -1.82
N THR A 595 25.78 -8.76 -2.61
CA THR A 595 26.09 -7.42 -2.09
C THR A 595 24.88 -6.76 -1.42
N VAL A 596 23.66 -6.97 -1.94
CA VAL A 596 22.42 -6.49 -1.31
C VAL A 596 22.11 -7.30 -0.03
N GLU A 597 22.31 -8.62 -0.03
CA GLU A 597 22.15 -9.47 1.17
C GLU A 597 23.11 -9.04 2.30
N GLU A 598 24.38 -8.76 1.98
CA GLU A 598 25.37 -8.24 2.92
C GLU A 598 24.96 -6.85 3.45
N ALA A 599 24.54 -5.92 2.59
CA ALA A 599 24.09 -4.59 3.00
C ALA A 599 22.82 -4.61 3.89
N VAL A 600 21.86 -5.51 3.60
CA VAL A 600 20.65 -5.70 4.42
C VAL A 600 20.98 -6.35 5.77
N ALA A 601 21.97 -7.25 5.82
CA ALA A 601 22.46 -7.82 7.07
C ALA A 601 23.12 -6.75 7.96
N ASP A 602 24.02 -5.93 7.38
CA ASP A 602 24.67 -4.80 8.06
C ASP A 602 23.64 -3.77 8.57
N GLU A 603 22.63 -3.43 7.76
CA GLU A 603 21.55 -2.54 8.18
C GLU A 603 20.71 -3.15 9.32
N THR A 604 20.47 -4.47 9.28
CA THR A 604 19.76 -5.19 10.33
C THR A 604 20.53 -5.19 11.65
N GLU A 605 21.86 -5.40 11.62
CA GLU A 605 22.73 -5.33 12.79
C GLU A 605 22.81 -3.89 13.36
N ALA A 606 22.90 -2.88 12.49
CA ALA A 606 22.85 -1.47 12.88
C ALA A 606 21.51 -1.08 13.52
N ARG A 607 20.38 -1.53 12.95
CA ARG A 607 19.03 -1.31 13.50
C ARG A 607 18.85 -2.04 14.83
N ALA A 608 19.31 -3.28 14.96
CA ALA A 608 19.27 -4.04 16.22
C ALA A 608 20.09 -3.32 17.32
N SER A 609 21.28 -2.84 16.99
CA SER A 609 22.14 -2.07 17.90
C SER A 609 21.49 -0.74 18.31
N ALA A 610 20.83 -0.04 17.38
CA ALA A 610 20.08 1.18 17.65
C ALA A 610 18.86 0.92 18.56
N ILE A 611 18.12 -0.16 18.33
CA ILE A 611 17.00 -0.59 19.17
C ILE A 611 17.48 -0.93 20.59
N GLN A 612 18.58 -1.69 20.74
CA GLN A 612 19.15 -2.02 22.04
C GLN A 612 19.67 -0.78 22.80
N THR A 613 20.18 0.23 22.07
CA THR A 613 20.55 1.54 22.63
C THR A 613 19.32 2.34 23.05
N LEU A 614 18.22 2.26 22.29
CA LEU A 614 16.94 2.87 22.67
C LEU A 614 16.34 2.20 23.90
N GLU A 615 16.32 0.86 23.94
CA GLU A 615 15.74 0.05 25.01
C GLU A 615 16.47 0.27 26.34
N SER A 616 17.81 0.36 26.32
CA SER A 616 18.59 0.76 27.50
C SER A 616 18.32 2.21 27.91
N THR A 617 18.27 3.16 26.96
CA THR A 617 17.98 4.58 27.25
C THR A 617 16.56 4.79 27.83
N TYR A 618 15.57 4.03 27.36
CA TYR A 618 14.20 4.07 27.88
C TYR A 618 14.05 3.26 29.17
N GLY A 619 14.74 2.12 29.32
CA GLY A 619 14.78 1.33 30.55
C GLY A 619 15.32 2.13 31.74
N ASP A 620 16.45 2.81 31.56
CA ASP A 620 17.04 3.68 32.59
C ASP A 620 16.14 4.89 32.92
N ARG A 621 15.42 5.43 31.93
CA ARG A 621 14.46 6.52 32.13
C ARG A 621 13.18 6.09 32.84
N ILE A 622 12.66 4.90 32.54
CA ILE A 622 11.46 4.34 33.18
C ILE A 622 11.78 3.93 34.62
N ALA A 623 12.96 3.36 34.88
CA ALA A 623 13.40 3.01 36.23
C ALA A 623 13.56 4.22 37.17
N ALA A 624 13.73 5.43 36.63
CA ALA A 624 13.90 6.67 37.40
C ALA A 624 12.60 7.38 37.79
N VAL A 625 11.47 7.11 37.11
CA VAL A 625 10.19 7.81 37.31
C VAL A 625 9.02 6.84 37.21
N GLU A 626 8.60 6.28 38.34
CA GLU A 626 7.40 5.47 38.46
C GLU A 626 6.24 6.35 38.98
N ILE A 627 5.27 6.64 38.11
CA ILE A 627 4.03 7.35 38.46
C ILE A 627 2.92 6.32 38.61
N GLU A 628 2.60 5.97 39.86
CA GLU A 628 1.57 4.99 40.20
C GLU A 628 0.27 5.71 40.59
N ALA A 629 -0.70 5.72 39.69
CA ALA A 629 -2.05 6.25 39.91
C ALA A 629 -3.06 5.10 40.06
N SER A 630 -3.02 4.41 41.21
CA SER A 630 -3.92 3.29 41.51
C SER A 630 -5.10 3.72 42.38
N THR A 631 -6.32 3.69 41.84
CA THR A 631 -7.55 3.63 42.64
C THR A 631 -7.77 2.19 43.10
N ALA A 632 -6.99 1.76 44.09
CA ALA A 632 -7.11 0.43 44.67
C ALA A 632 -8.38 0.32 45.54
N THR A 633 -9.41 -0.32 45.00
CA THR A 633 -10.60 -0.72 45.76
C THR A 633 -10.32 -2.01 46.53
N ASP A 634 -10.89 -2.14 47.73
CA ASP A 634 -10.83 -3.27 48.67
C ASP A 634 -9.42 -3.58 49.25
N ALA A 635 -9.10 -3.21 50.50
CA ALA A 635 -9.85 -3.58 51.69
C ALA A 635 -9.59 -2.67 52.92
N LEU A 636 -10.65 -2.46 53.71
CA LEU A 636 -10.71 -1.83 55.06
C LEU A 636 -10.45 -0.31 55.17
N ASP A 637 -11.58 0.42 55.27
CA ASP A 637 -11.80 1.77 55.82
C ASP A 637 -11.02 2.99 55.27
N ASN A 638 -11.68 3.67 54.32
CA ASN A 638 -11.63 5.12 54.06
C ASN A 638 -10.30 5.71 53.58
N LEU A 639 -9.81 5.27 52.42
CA LEU A 639 -8.83 6.01 51.60
C LEU A 639 -9.43 6.25 50.21
N ASN A 640 -9.71 7.50 49.83
CA ASN A 640 -10.50 7.81 48.62
C ASN A 640 -9.65 8.15 47.38
N ALA A 641 -8.43 8.65 47.58
CA ALA A 641 -7.46 8.90 46.52
C ALA A 641 -6.05 9.05 47.12
N GLN A 642 -5.04 8.55 46.41
CA GLN A 642 -3.63 8.74 46.70
C GLN A 642 -2.92 9.19 45.42
N TYR A 643 -2.05 10.20 45.53
CA TYR A 643 -1.12 10.57 44.46
C TYR A 643 0.30 10.47 45.02
N THR A 644 1.14 9.64 44.40
CA THR A 644 2.50 9.36 44.87
C THR A 644 3.49 9.41 43.72
N VAL A 645 4.57 10.17 43.90
CA VAL A 645 5.73 10.19 42.99
C VAL A 645 6.90 9.53 43.72
N LYS A 646 7.45 8.47 43.12
CA LYS A 646 8.59 7.70 43.63
C LYS A 646 9.79 7.91 42.72
N VAL A 647 10.95 8.18 43.32
CA VAL A 647 12.25 8.16 42.64
C VAL A 647 13.12 7.13 43.34
N GLN A 648 13.44 6.05 42.62
CA GLN A 648 14.30 4.98 43.10
C GLN A 648 15.64 5.05 42.36
N SER A 649 16.75 5.06 43.10
CA SER A 649 18.08 4.90 42.53
C SER A 649 18.81 3.76 43.22
N THR A 650 19.55 2.95 42.47
CA THR A 650 20.39 1.88 43.03
C THR A 650 21.83 2.36 43.02
N LEU A 651 22.42 2.49 44.21
CA LEU A 651 23.83 2.84 44.36
C LEU A 651 24.73 1.69 43.88
N ALA A 652 26.00 2.00 43.59
CA ALA A 652 26.96 1.05 43.01
C ALA A 652 27.31 -0.16 43.91
N ASP A 653 26.87 -0.15 45.17
CA ASP A 653 26.96 -1.25 46.14
C ASP A 653 25.72 -2.17 46.14
N GLY A 654 24.70 -1.87 45.33
CA GLY A 654 23.42 -2.57 45.28
C GLY A 654 22.36 -2.02 46.26
N THR A 655 22.69 -1.00 47.06
CA THR A 655 21.74 -0.39 47.99
C THR A 655 20.72 0.46 47.23
N ARG A 656 19.43 0.17 47.41
CA ARG A 656 18.34 0.98 46.85
C ARG A 656 18.04 2.17 47.76
N VAL A 657 18.15 3.38 47.22
CA VAL A 657 17.72 4.62 47.86
C VAL A 657 16.36 5.00 47.28
N LEU A 658 15.39 5.25 48.15
CA LEU A 658 14.03 5.63 47.77
C LEU A 658 13.72 7.03 48.30
N GLY A 659 13.37 7.95 47.40
CA GLY A 659 12.81 9.25 47.73
C GLY A 659 11.41 9.40 47.13
N GLY A 660 10.53 10.15 47.78
CA GLY A 660 9.18 10.36 47.24
C GLY A 660 8.31 11.35 47.99
N PHE A 661 7.18 11.67 47.36
CA PHE A 661 6.15 12.57 47.86
C PHE A 661 4.79 11.91 47.68
N GLY A 662 3.94 11.97 48.70
CA GLY A 662 2.59 11.42 48.68
C GLY A 662 1.55 12.35 49.31
N VAL A 663 0.39 12.48 48.65
CA VAL A 663 -0.81 13.12 49.20
C VAL A 663 -1.92 12.08 49.28
N ALA A 664 -2.60 12.04 50.42
CA ALA A 664 -3.70 11.11 50.70
C ALA A 664 -4.90 11.87 51.28
N ASN A 665 -6.13 11.45 50.93
CA ASN A 665 -7.35 11.95 51.56
C ASN A 665 -8.06 10.81 52.31
N GLN A 666 -8.12 10.94 53.63
CA GLN A 666 -8.76 10.00 54.54
C GLN A 666 -9.70 10.76 55.48
N ASN A 667 -10.97 10.36 55.52
CA ASN A 667 -12.01 10.94 56.38
C ASN A 667 -12.18 12.47 56.30
N GLY A 668 -11.90 13.07 55.13
CA GLY A 668 -12.01 14.53 54.93
C GLY A 668 -10.81 15.33 55.44
N VAL A 669 -9.75 14.64 55.87
CA VAL A 669 -8.43 15.24 56.17
C VAL A 669 -7.49 14.90 55.02
N VAL A 670 -6.83 15.93 54.47
CA VAL A 670 -5.73 15.75 53.53
C VAL A 670 -4.44 15.60 54.34
N ASP A 671 -3.81 14.43 54.24
CA ASP A 671 -2.51 14.16 54.81
C ASP A 671 -1.43 14.20 53.72
N THR A 672 -0.20 14.53 54.08
CA THR A 672 0.89 14.77 53.14
C THR A 672 2.22 14.30 53.72
N ALA A 673 2.85 13.34 53.06
CA ALA A 673 4.09 12.71 53.48
C ALA A 673 5.22 12.96 52.47
N PHE A 674 6.40 13.27 52.99
CA PHE A 674 7.65 13.36 52.23
C PHE A 674 8.62 12.31 52.77
N MET A 675 9.16 11.47 51.89
CA MET A 675 10.22 10.51 52.23
C MET A 675 11.51 10.99 51.55
N THR A 676 12.43 11.56 52.33
CA THR A 676 13.67 12.16 51.83
C THR A 676 14.70 12.30 52.95
N ASP A 677 15.99 12.26 52.62
CA ASP A 677 17.08 12.54 53.55
C ASP A 677 17.14 14.03 53.96
N ALA A 678 16.58 14.93 53.14
CA ALA A 678 16.63 16.37 53.39
C ALA A 678 15.47 17.15 52.71
N PHE A 679 14.59 17.75 53.51
CA PHE A 679 13.51 18.62 53.03
C PHE A 679 13.87 20.11 53.18
N ARG A 680 13.80 20.89 52.10
CA ARG A 680 14.24 22.31 52.06
C ARG A 680 13.21 23.19 51.36
N ILE A 681 12.97 24.39 51.89
CA ILE A 681 12.14 25.42 51.25
C ILE A 681 12.97 26.70 51.09
N TYR A 682 12.96 27.28 49.88
CA TYR A 682 13.68 28.50 49.53
C TYR A 682 12.72 29.59 49.03
N THR A 683 13.07 30.86 49.26
CA THR A 683 12.43 31.98 48.55
C THR A 683 13.10 32.21 47.19
N PRO A 684 12.33 32.37 46.09
CA PRO A 684 12.90 32.67 44.77
C PRO A 684 13.51 34.07 44.70
N GLY A 685 14.56 34.27 43.91
CA GLY A 685 15.22 35.56 43.69
C GLY A 685 16.71 35.44 43.35
N VAL A 686 17.38 36.59 43.17
CA VAL A 686 18.80 36.68 42.78
C VAL A 686 19.76 36.08 43.82
N ALA A 687 19.32 35.91 45.06
CA ALA A 687 20.00 35.13 46.09
C ALA A 687 18.96 34.26 46.84
N PRO A 688 18.78 32.98 46.47
CA PRO A 688 17.80 32.11 47.11
C PRO A 688 18.08 31.92 48.59
N ARG A 689 17.13 32.29 49.45
CA ARG A 689 17.26 32.15 50.91
C ARG A 689 16.46 30.94 51.39
N GLN A 690 17.14 30.03 52.10
CA GLN A 690 16.50 28.90 52.76
C GLN A 690 15.70 29.38 53.98
N VAL A 691 14.40 29.11 54.00
CA VAL A 691 13.47 29.50 55.09
C VAL A 691 13.14 28.32 56.01
N PHE A 692 13.09 27.10 55.45
CA PHE A 692 12.90 25.84 56.17
C PHE A 692 13.95 24.83 55.77
N TYR A 693 14.40 24.02 56.73
CA TYR A 693 15.22 22.84 56.53
C TYR A 693 14.88 21.75 57.55
N ALA A 694 14.80 20.51 57.11
CA ALA A 694 14.80 19.32 57.96
C ALA A 694 15.69 18.24 57.34
N ASP A 695 16.46 17.54 58.16
CA ASP A 695 17.24 16.35 57.83
C ASP A 695 17.20 15.35 59.01
N GLY A 696 18.05 14.31 58.96
CA GLY A 696 18.17 13.33 60.04
C GLY A 696 18.71 13.86 61.37
N ASP A 697 19.37 15.02 61.39
CA ASP A 697 19.92 15.65 62.60
C ASP A 697 18.94 16.66 63.22
N GLY A 698 17.99 17.21 62.45
CA GLY A 698 16.82 17.91 62.99
C GLY A 698 16.20 18.96 62.07
N VAL A 699 15.36 19.82 62.66
CA VAL A 699 14.63 20.88 61.94
C VAL A 699 15.22 22.25 62.25
N LYS A 700 15.59 23.01 61.22
CA LYS A 700 16.10 24.37 61.30
C LYS A 700 15.24 25.33 60.48
N MET A 701 14.66 26.31 61.17
CA MET A 701 13.94 27.43 60.57
C MET A 701 14.62 28.74 61.00
N THR A 702 14.68 29.75 60.13
CA THR A 702 15.26 31.07 60.50
C THR A 702 14.20 32.16 60.43
N ASN A 703 14.15 33.04 61.44
CA ASN A 703 13.17 34.12 61.58
C ASN A 703 11.70 33.63 61.60
N VAL A 704 11.37 32.70 62.50
CA VAL A 704 10.00 32.19 62.69
C VAL A 704 9.22 33.03 63.69
N GLU A 705 7.98 33.35 63.36
CA GLU A 705 6.94 33.83 64.27
C GLU A 705 5.96 32.68 64.54
N VAL A 706 5.60 32.43 65.81
CA VAL A 706 4.72 31.33 66.23
C VAL A 706 3.75 31.79 67.31
N ASP A 707 2.45 31.70 67.03
CA ASP A 707 1.36 32.04 67.97
C ASP A 707 1.28 31.03 69.14
N LYS A 708 1.50 29.74 68.87
CA LYS A 708 1.46 28.66 69.88
C LYS A 708 2.58 27.66 69.66
N LEU A 709 3.56 27.65 70.57
CA LEU A 709 4.62 26.65 70.62
C LEU A 709 4.38 25.68 71.79
N LYS A 710 4.21 24.38 71.49
CA LYS A 710 4.10 23.31 72.49
C LYS A 710 5.38 22.47 72.49
N ALA A 711 6.41 22.93 73.17
CA ALA A 711 7.66 22.18 73.30
C ALA A 711 7.54 21.02 74.30
N GLY A 712 8.03 19.84 73.94
CA GLY A 712 8.06 18.67 74.84
C GLY A 712 9.11 18.79 75.94
N THR A 713 10.25 19.39 75.62
CA THR A 713 11.36 19.69 76.54
C THR A 713 12.07 20.96 76.09
N ILE A 714 11.56 22.14 76.49
CA ILE A 714 12.43 23.31 76.63
C ILE A 714 13.33 23.05 77.85
N ASP A 715 14.61 23.42 77.74
CA ASP A 715 15.56 23.29 78.83
C ASP A 715 15.04 24.00 80.10
N PHE A 716 14.89 23.22 81.17
CA PHE A 716 14.38 23.65 82.46
C PHE A 716 15.42 24.36 83.33
N GLU A 717 16.47 25.00 82.77
CA GLU A 717 17.38 25.87 83.54
C GLU A 717 16.62 26.86 84.43
N PHE A 718 15.48 27.41 83.98
CA PHE A 718 14.66 28.32 84.79
C PHE A 718 13.95 27.64 85.96
N ILE A 719 13.47 26.40 85.81
CA ILE A 719 12.80 25.67 86.89
C ILE A 719 13.81 25.05 87.87
N ASN A 720 15.00 24.67 87.39
CA ASN A 720 16.08 24.12 88.21
C ASN A 720 16.91 25.20 88.94
N ARG A 721 16.91 26.46 88.47
CA ARG A 721 17.58 27.60 89.14
C ARG A 721 16.65 28.45 90.02
N GLN A 722 15.72 27.80 90.71
CA GLN A 722 14.88 28.44 91.71
C GLN A 722 14.56 27.50 92.87
N SER A 723 14.42 28.06 94.06
CA SER A 723 13.91 27.36 95.24
C SER A 723 12.65 28.07 95.72
N LEU A 724 11.52 27.70 95.13
CA LEU A 724 10.19 28.24 95.47
C LEU A 724 9.42 27.39 96.49
N GLN A 725 10.00 26.26 96.93
CA GLN A 725 9.28 25.24 97.73
C GLN A 725 9.11 25.60 99.21
N ASN A 726 9.75 26.67 99.70
CA ASN A 726 9.68 27.07 101.11
C ASN A 726 9.28 28.55 101.25
N ALA A 727 8.12 28.78 101.87
CA ALA A 727 7.61 30.13 102.15
C ALA A 727 8.53 30.94 103.09
N SER A 728 9.31 30.26 103.93
CA SER A 728 10.25 30.88 104.87
C SER A 728 11.58 31.33 104.24
N GLY A 729 11.82 30.99 102.96
CA GLY A 729 12.97 31.50 102.21
C GLY A 729 13.30 30.71 100.94
N GLY A 730 13.79 31.43 99.94
CA GLY A 730 13.95 30.92 98.59
C GLY A 730 14.80 31.83 97.71
N TYR A 731 14.97 31.41 96.45
CA TYR A 731 15.66 32.20 95.43
C TYR A 731 15.10 31.92 94.03
N GLN A 732 15.38 32.82 93.10
CA GLN A 732 15.10 32.67 91.68
C GLN A 732 16.22 33.34 90.87
N VAL A 733 16.81 32.61 89.92
CA VAL A 733 17.76 33.18 88.94
C VAL A 733 16.98 33.53 87.66
N LEU A 734 17.11 34.77 87.21
CA LEU A 734 16.51 35.28 85.98
C LEU A 734 17.47 35.13 84.79
N PRO A 735 16.96 35.10 83.54
CA PRO A 735 17.78 35.18 82.33
C PRO A 735 18.73 36.38 82.39
N GLY A 736 20.00 36.16 82.04
CA GLY A 736 21.07 37.16 82.19
C GLY A 736 21.84 37.10 83.53
N GLY A 737 21.45 36.21 84.45
CA GLY A 737 22.23 35.90 85.66
C GLY A 737 21.82 36.68 86.92
N LEU A 738 20.85 37.60 86.83
CA LEU A 738 20.32 38.32 88.00
C LEU A 738 19.60 37.34 88.93
N ILE A 739 20.06 37.25 90.18
CA ILE A 739 19.49 36.42 91.24
C ILE A 739 18.68 37.29 92.20
N ILE A 740 17.49 36.81 92.56
CA ILE A 740 16.62 37.36 93.59
C ILE A 740 16.53 36.33 94.71
N MET A 741 16.69 36.75 95.96
CA MET A 741 16.61 35.88 97.13
C MET A 741 15.75 36.51 98.20
N TRP A 742 15.07 35.70 99.01
CA TRP A 742 14.29 36.15 100.15
C TRP A 742 14.37 35.15 101.28
N GLY A 743 14.06 35.61 102.49
CA GLY A 743 13.94 34.75 103.65
C GLY A 743 13.27 35.42 104.82
N GLN A 744 12.92 34.62 105.81
CA GLN A 744 12.20 35.02 106.99
C GLN A 744 12.99 34.64 108.24
N VAL A 745 13.17 35.61 109.13
CA VAL A 745 13.55 35.35 110.52
C VAL A 745 12.28 35.45 111.35
N ARG A 746 12.03 34.47 112.22
CA ARG A 746 10.86 34.40 113.11
C ARG A 746 11.31 33.97 114.51
N MET A 747 11.74 34.94 115.30
CA MET A 747 12.21 34.75 116.68
C MET A 747 11.89 36.00 117.50
N ALA A 748 11.70 35.84 118.81
CA ALA A 748 11.52 36.97 119.70
C ALA A 748 12.87 37.69 119.93
N ILE A 749 12.98 38.90 119.37
CA ILE A 749 14.13 39.80 119.48
C ILE A 749 13.76 40.84 120.53
N ASN A 750 14.28 40.73 121.76
CA ASN A 750 13.86 41.57 122.90
C ASN A 750 14.91 42.61 123.32
N ASP A 751 16.08 42.59 122.69
CA ASP A 751 17.24 43.45 122.99
C ASP A 751 17.94 43.84 121.68
N GLU A 752 18.69 44.94 121.70
CA GLU A 752 19.52 45.37 120.56
C GLU A 752 20.59 44.32 120.24
N GLN A 753 20.59 43.82 119.01
CA GLN A 753 21.51 42.75 118.59
C GLN A 753 21.72 42.72 117.08
N ILE A 754 22.82 42.11 116.66
CA ILE A 754 23.13 41.84 115.25
C ILE A 754 22.66 40.42 114.93
N ILE A 755 21.78 40.29 113.93
CA ILE A 755 21.21 39.01 113.49
C ILE A 755 21.77 38.68 112.10
N PRO A 756 22.61 37.63 111.97
CA PRO A 756 23.09 37.16 110.69
C PRO A 756 22.03 36.34 109.95
N VAL A 757 21.98 36.47 108.63
CA VAL A 757 21.22 35.62 107.72
C VAL A 757 22.16 35.04 106.65
N THR A 758 21.96 33.77 106.33
CA THR A 758 22.68 33.08 105.24
C THR A 758 21.78 33.02 104.01
N PHE A 759 22.35 33.29 102.84
CA PHE A 759 21.61 33.19 101.58
C PHE A 759 21.46 31.72 101.14
N PRO A 760 20.31 31.31 100.57
CA PRO A 760 20.07 29.94 100.10
C PRO A 760 21.07 29.43 99.06
N THR A 761 21.67 30.34 98.29
CA THR A 761 22.75 30.09 97.33
C THR A 761 23.63 31.35 97.29
N PRO A 762 24.95 31.27 97.01
CA PRO A 762 25.75 32.48 96.84
C PRO A 762 25.37 33.28 95.59
N PHE A 763 25.51 34.60 95.66
CA PHE A 763 25.67 35.44 94.46
C PHE A 763 27.02 35.14 93.79
N THR A 764 27.08 35.12 92.46
CA THR A 764 28.32 34.73 91.74
C THR A 764 29.36 35.84 91.71
N THR A 765 28.92 37.10 91.68
CA THR A 765 29.74 38.28 91.40
C THR A 765 29.51 39.39 92.42
N ALA A 766 28.26 39.79 92.68
CA ALA A 766 27.96 40.95 93.53
C ALA A 766 26.57 40.90 94.18
N LEU A 767 26.50 41.26 95.47
CA LEU A 767 25.26 41.66 96.16
C LEU A 767 25.00 43.15 95.87
N MET A 768 23.97 43.45 95.08
CA MET A 768 23.62 44.82 94.68
C MET A 768 22.75 45.53 95.72
N SER A 769 21.71 44.85 96.21
CA SER A 769 20.73 45.43 97.15
C SER A 769 20.32 44.41 98.20
N LEU A 770 20.04 44.91 99.40
CA LEU A 770 19.56 44.13 100.54
C LEU A 770 18.58 45.00 101.33
N THR A 771 17.41 44.47 101.64
CA THR A 771 16.39 45.12 102.46
C THR A 771 15.84 44.15 103.50
N ALA A 772 15.32 44.69 104.60
CA ALA A 772 14.51 43.93 105.55
C ALA A 772 13.29 44.74 106.01
N THR A 773 12.20 44.04 106.26
CA THR A 773 10.92 44.56 106.73
C THR A 773 10.62 43.93 108.09
N PRO A 774 10.45 44.72 109.16
CA PRO A 774 10.10 44.19 110.48
C PRO A 774 8.79 43.39 110.47
N TYR A 775 8.75 42.26 111.16
CA TYR A 775 7.56 41.43 111.34
C TYR A 775 7.07 41.48 112.80
N ILE A 776 5.80 41.79 112.97
CA ILE A 776 5.09 41.74 114.26
C ILE A 776 3.92 40.76 114.17
N ALA A 777 3.87 39.79 115.07
CA ALA A 777 2.81 38.78 115.14
C ALA A 777 1.50 39.32 115.74
N THR A 778 1.53 40.51 116.34
CA THR A 778 0.37 41.21 116.92
C THR A 778 0.71 42.68 117.10
N ALA A 779 -0.20 43.57 116.73
CA ALA A 779 -0.06 45.02 116.96
C ALA A 779 0.13 45.33 118.46
N ASN A 780 1.21 46.04 118.79
CA ASN A 780 1.57 46.36 120.17
C ASN A 780 2.56 47.55 120.18
N ASN A 781 2.42 48.50 121.11
CA ASN A 781 3.29 49.68 121.21
C ASN A 781 4.72 49.38 121.70
N TYR A 782 4.96 48.20 122.30
CA TYR A 782 6.30 47.70 122.58
C TYR A 782 6.91 46.94 121.40
N ARG A 783 6.16 46.71 120.31
CA ARG A 783 6.64 46.05 119.09
C ARG A 783 7.07 47.05 118.02
N ASP A 784 8.02 47.89 118.40
CA ASP A 784 8.55 49.02 117.64
C ASP A 784 10.07 49.06 117.75
N LEU A 785 10.73 48.04 117.19
CA LEU A 785 12.18 47.89 117.18
C LEU A 785 12.66 48.03 115.72
N TRP A 786 13.58 48.97 115.49
CA TRP A 786 14.01 49.37 114.15
C TRP A 786 15.05 48.39 113.59
N ILE A 787 14.91 48.04 112.31
CA ILE A 787 15.87 47.19 111.61
C ILE A 787 16.72 48.00 110.63
N GLN A 788 18.02 47.74 110.62
CA GLN A 788 18.99 48.42 109.78
C GLN A 788 19.94 47.40 109.12
N THR A 789 20.29 47.64 107.86
CA THR A 789 21.33 46.88 107.16
C THR A 789 22.71 47.30 107.68
N THR A 790 23.53 46.34 108.12
CA THR A 790 24.91 46.63 108.54
C THR A 790 25.89 46.59 107.35
N ALA A 791 27.12 47.08 107.56
CA ALA A 791 28.20 46.94 106.58
C ALA A 791 28.66 45.47 106.38
N THR A 792 28.29 44.56 107.28
CA THR A 792 28.67 43.15 107.25
C THR A 792 27.77 42.38 106.28
N ARG A 793 28.16 42.40 104.99
CA ARG A 793 27.50 41.68 103.90
C ARG A 793 28.52 41.00 102.99
N SER A 794 28.18 39.83 102.47
CA SER A 794 29.00 39.02 101.56
C SER A 794 28.16 38.48 100.39
N LEU A 795 28.78 37.70 99.51
CA LEU A 795 28.07 36.93 98.48
C LEU A 795 27.23 35.79 99.06
N THR A 796 27.45 35.39 100.32
CA THR A 796 26.84 34.22 100.99
C THR A 796 25.86 34.57 102.11
N GLY A 797 25.76 35.83 102.51
CA GLY A 797 24.87 36.26 103.58
C GLY A 797 25.06 37.72 103.98
N ALA A 798 24.32 38.16 104.99
CA ALA A 798 24.41 39.51 105.53
C ALA A 798 23.95 39.56 106.99
N SER A 799 24.20 40.68 107.67
CA SER A 799 23.72 40.91 109.03
C SER A 799 22.87 42.16 109.15
N PHE A 800 21.75 42.04 109.88
CA PHE A 800 20.86 43.14 110.22
C PHE A 800 21.04 43.52 111.68
N TYR A 801 21.11 44.82 111.97
CA TYR A 801 21.12 45.33 113.34
C TYR A 801 19.70 45.72 113.75
N CYS A 802 19.32 45.27 114.94
CA CYS A 802 18.08 45.60 115.61
C CYS A 802 18.40 46.69 116.65
N GLN A 803 17.82 47.89 116.49
CA GLN A 803 18.02 49.04 117.38
C GLN A 803 16.70 49.50 118.03
N ALA A 804 16.74 49.85 119.32
CA ALA A 804 15.63 50.44 120.03
C ALA A 804 15.65 51.97 119.90
N ALA A 805 14.48 52.58 119.64
CA ALA A 805 14.33 54.02 119.62
C ALA A 805 14.35 54.63 121.05
N THR A 806 13.94 53.85 122.06
CA THR A 806 14.02 54.23 123.48
C THR A 806 14.29 53.00 124.36
N GLY A 807 14.98 53.18 125.50
CA GLY A 807 15.44 52.10 126.39
C GLY A 807 14.35 51.31 127.16
N ASN A 808 13.11 51.27 126.67
CA ASN A 808 11.95 50.65 127.33
C ASN A 808 11.48 49.39 126.59
N GLN A 809 12.13 48.24 126.84
CA GLN A 809 11.67 46.89 126.47
C GLN A 809 10.99 46.78 125.09
N GLN A 810 11.57 47.41 124.07
CA GLN A 810 11.10 47.27 122.69
C GLN A 810 11.50 45.89 122.17
N ARG A 811 10.65 45.28 121.32
CA ARG A 811 10.87 43.94 120.79
C ARG A 811 10.36 43.78 119.37
N LEU A 812 10.77 42.71 118.71
CA LEU A 812 10.32 42.33 117.37
C LEU A 812 10.11 40.81 117.31
N ASP A 813 9.16 40.32 116.51
CA ASP A 813 8.88 38.87 116.39
C ASP A 813 9.62 38.21 115.22
N GLY A 814 10.48 38.97 114.55
CA GLY A 814 11.23 38.58 113.38
C GLY A 814 11.24 39.65 112.29
N PHE A 815 11.75 39.31 111.12
CA PHE A 815 11.71 40.19 109.95
C PHE A 815 11.76 39.36 108.68
N ASP A 816 11.25 39.94 107.60
CA ASP A 816 11.43 39.41 106.25
C ASP A 816 12.58 40.16 105.58
N TRP A 817 13.39 39.47 104.79
CA TRP A 817 14.49 40.09 104.05
C TRP A 817 14.46 39.70 102.57
N MET A 818 14.97 40.59 101.73
CA MET A 818 15.09 40.38 100.29
C MET A 818 16.44 40.90 99.81
N ALA A 819 17.10 40.13 98.94
CA ALA A 819 18.41 40.43 98.38
C ALA A 819 18.39 40.31 96.85
N PHE A 820 19.11 41.22 96.19
CA PHE A 820 19.29 41.26 94.74
C PHE A 820 20.77 41.34 94.41
N GLY A 821 21.18 40.63 93.38
CA GLY A 821 22.58 40.56 92.95
C GLY A 821 22.73 39.60 91.77
N TYR A 822 23.95 39.32 91.34
CA TYR A 822 24.25 38.32 90.31
C TYR A 822 25.51 37.56 90.68
#